data_AF-A0A8H7TF08-F1
#
_entry.id   AF-A0A8H7TF08-F1
#
_cell.length_a   1.000
_cell.length_b   1.000
_cell.length_c   1.000
_cell.angle_alpha   90.00
_cell.angle_beta   90.00
_cell.angle_gamma   90.00
#
_symmetry.space_group_name_H-M   'P 1'
#
loop_
_entity.id
_entity.type
_entity.pdbx_description
1 polymer ?
#
loop_
_entity_poly.entity_id
_entity_poly.type
_entity_poly.pdbx_seq_one_letter_code
_entity_poly.pdbx_strand_id
1 'polypeptide(L)'
;MTTLPRIVQSTGRILSRAGGLSRLSSNCRSYSQNVVKEHDIVLLKHRNNPSAPIVTGKLRSGRKTTLSATSNWRDAIENDHIIGKELREVVTSRKGVHYRILEPTLAEYTDCSPRIVTPIYSQDASLIVSLLDLHPTPPRPNDTNGERLEIFEAGTGHGALTLHLARAIHAANPPAPIPKIIDISEEDSAQLEDKLKAEKVWRDARRAVVHTLDINATHSKHAVQVVKNFRKGLYFPNVDFHTGTIQEYLSGRMAKSDDPFLDHAILDLPATHEYFEIVSKAMKTNGTLVGFCPSITQINACVLLTKQKNLPFFLEKVIEIGGAVGGREWDVRLVTPRALKTSPGEKQSTVETAEGEVEDPKVPETFNFGGEMVCRPKVGGRVSGGGFVRTASQLGALAVLTIVVIFFLDNKFRVLPSAIHNALPAHHPGLVITDITVTSCSRINLFTSCKLDAEVWHRIEKDLYLGKGWVSSAFVHIKRKKEEELLADDKVIVDVKVGRLDPSTTDKGEGDERWESRPAGLWLKRSAKRHASDSHQAITSVDVLFGADAVDPRDGWQMVGTPMLLDTSGEGHEARLSVRRGKEAPHSRPVPRINENGKFKIMQVADLHLSTGTGACRDEMPVGHNGGKCEADPRTLEFVGRLLDEEKPDLVVLSGDQINGETAPDAQSAIFKYAELFIKRKIPYATIFGNHDDEGSLPRAGQMSLIETLPYSLSAAGPEDIDGVGNYYVEVLARGSSKHSALTIYLLDTHAYSPDEHNFKGYDWLKKNQIDWFKATAQGLKKEHAGYTHIHMDLAFIHIPLPEYRDDSLPRKGEWREGVTAPGFNSGFRDALVEEGVVMVSCGHDHANEYCALTSNEAKSPAMWMCYAGGAGFGGYGGYGGYHRRVRLFDIDLNEARIRTWKRVEYGDIGKRIDEQIIVEGGRARALDA
;
A
#
# COMPACT_ATOMS: atom_id res chain seq x y z
N MET A 1 -22.87 41.49 -69.67
CA MET A 1 -21.67 41.66 -70.51
C MET A 1 -20.42 41.54 -69.64
N THR A 2 -19.37 40.93 -70.19
CA THR A 2 -17.93 41.15 -69.90
C THR A 2 -17.46 41.80 -68.59
N THR A 3 -16.75 41.00 -67.77
CA THR A 3 -15.39 41.24 -67.21
C THR A 3 -15.03 42.57 -66.49
N LEU A 4 -14.48 42.43 -65.27
CA LEU A 4 -13.09 42.74 -64.83
C LEU A 4 -12.33 43.90 -65.54
N PRO A 5 -11.47 44.73 -64.86
CA PRO A 5 -10.56 44.26 -63.79
C PRO A 5 -10.02 45.29 -62.72
N ARG A 6 -9.21 44.79 -61.76
CA ARG A 6 -8.01 45.46 -61.15
C ARG A 6 -8.24 46.75 -60.29
N ILE A 7 -7.28 47.32 -59.54
CA ILE A 7 -5.87 46.98 -59.19
C ILE A 7 -5.56 47.43 -57.74
N VAL A 8 -4.67 46.74 -57.02
CA VAL A 8 -3.71 47.34 -56.06
C VAL A 8 -2.39 46.56 -56.18
N GLN A 9 -1.26 47.26 -56.19
CA GLN A 9 0.13 46.73 -56.23
C GLN A 9 0.69 46.71 -54.80
N SER A 10 1.41 45.71 -54.26
CA SER A 10 2.55 44.88 -54.71
C SER A 10 3.94 45.49 -54.47
N THR A 11 4.65 45.00 -53.44
CA THR A 11 6.12 44.94 -53.22
C THR A 11 6.36 44.37 -51.81
N GLY A 12 7.35 43.52 -51.49
CA GLY A 12 8.16 42.55 -52.27
C GLY A 12 8.16 41.19 -51.51
N ARG A 13 8.41 40.00 -52.09
CA ARG A 13 9.63 39.51 -52.79
C ARG A 13 10.85 39.44 -51.85
N ILE A 14 11.73 38.41 -51.88
CA ILE A 14 11.95 37.27 -52.81
C ILE A 14 12.72 36.14 -52.05
N LEU A 15 12.80 34.84 -52.37
CA LEU A 15 12.20 33.87 -53.34
C LEU A 15 11.23 32.91 -52.56
N SER A 16 10.60 31.80 -53.03
CA SER A 16 10.66 30.92 -54.23
C SER A 16 11.73 29.79 -54.21
N ARG A 17 11.53 28.55 -54.75
CA ARG A 17 10.44 28.04 -55.63
C ARG A 17 10.26 26.49 -55.62
N ALA A 18 9.18 26.06 -56.30
CA ALA A 18 8.76 24.69 -56.66
C ALA A 18 8.09 23.86 -55.52
N GLY A 19 6.81 23.48 -55.57
CA GLY A 19 5.71 23.91 -56.45
C GLY A 19 5.07 22.77 -57.26
N GLY A 20 3.84 22.38 -56.89
CA GLY A 20 3.07 21.35 -57.59
C GLY A 20 1.83 20.91 -56.80
N LEU A 21 0.72 21.65 -56.93
CA LEU A 21 -0.57 21.27 -56.34
C LEU A 21 -1.46 20.64 -57.42
N SER A 22 -1.57 19.31 -57.40
CA SER A 22 -2.59 18.57 -58.15
C SER A 22 -3.72 18.15 -57.21
N ARG A 23 -4.93 17.97 -57.75
CA ARG A 23 -6.09 17.49 -56.97
C ARG A 23 -5.88 16.02 -56.60
N LEU A 24 -5.93 15.70 -55.31
CA LEU A 24 -6.21 14.36 -54.84
C LEU A 24 -7.48 14.35 -53.99
N SER A 25 -8.13 13.20 -53.99
CA SER A 25 -9.37 12.89 -53.27
C SER A 25 -9.24 13.04 -51.76
N SER A 26 -10.39 12.97 -51.09
CA SER A 26 -10.51 12.65 -49.66
C SER A 26 -10.04 11.23 -49.37
N ASN A 27 -8.75 10.95 -49.59
CA ASN A 27 -8.13 9.73 -49.11
C ASN A 27 -8.11 9.81 -47.58
N CYS A 28 -8.68 8.79 -46.94
CA CYS A 28 -8.51 8.58 -45.51
C CYS A 28 -7.02 8.62 -45.19
N ARG A 29 -6.64 9.14 -44.01
CA ARG A 29 -5.30 8.87 -43.47
C ARG A 29 -5.18 7.36 -43.35
N SER A 30 -4.38 6.75 -44.21
CA SER A 30 -3.94 5.38 -44.03
C SER A 30 -3.01 5.37 -42.82
N TYR A 31 -3.62 5.18 -41.65
CA TYR A 31 -2.93 4.48 -40.58
C TYR A 31 -2.46 3.16 -41.17
N SER A 32 -1.18 2.82 -40.98
CA SER A 32 -0.67 1.52 -41.39
C SER A 32 -1.49 0.46 -40.68
N GLN A 33 -2.31 -0.29 -41.43
CA GLN A 33 -3.12 -1.38 -40.88
C GLN A 33 -2.16 -2.47 -40.42
N ASN A 34 -1.74 -2.37 -39.16
CA ASN A 34 -0.88 -3.35 -38.50
C ASN A 34 -1.76 -4.55 -38.14
N VAL A 35 -2.11 -5.29 -39.18
CA VAL A 35 -2.85 -6.54 -39.12
C VAL A 35 -1.92 -7.64 -38.61
N VAL A 36 -2.37 -8.37 -37.61
CA VAL A 36 -1.68 -9.54 -37.05
C VAL A 36 -1.61 -10.63 -38.11
N LYS A 37 -0.41 -11.10 -38.41
CA LYS A 37 -0.16 -12.15 -39.40
C LYS A 37 0.08 -13.49 -38.71
N GLU A 38 0.01 -14.56 -39.49
CA GLU A 38 0.50 -15.85 -39.04
C GLU A 38 1.99 -15.74 -38.66
N HIS A 39 2.38 -16.47 -37.61
CA HIS A 39 3.69 -16.49 -36.95
C HIS A 39 4.08 -15.21 -36.18
N ASP A 40 3.22 -14.18 -36.13
CA ASP A 40 3.40 -13.09 -35.16
C ASP A 40 3.21 -13.58 -33.72
N ILE A 41 3.73 -12.79 -32.78
CA ILE A 41 3.51 -12.92 -31.33
C ILE A 41 2.87 -11.62 -30.87
N VAL A 42 1.72 -11.72 -30.21
CA VAL A 42 0.96 -10.56 -29.70
C VAL A 42 0.80 -10.64 -28.19
N LEU A 43 0.37 -9.53 -27.60
CA LEU A 43 0.01 -9.43 -26.20
C LEU A 43 -1.51 -9.30 -26.10
N LEU A 44 -2.14 -10.11 -25.25
CA LEU A 44 -3.57 -10.07 -24.97
C LEU A 44 -3.77 -9.45 -23.58
N LYS A 45 -4.27 -8.21 -23.52
CA LYS A 45 -4.66 -7.56 -22.26
C LYS A 45 -6.16 -7.68 -22.04
N HIS A 46 -6.59 -8.12 -20.86
CA HIS A 46 -8.01 -8.17 -20.54
C HIS A 46 -8.63 -6.76 -20.63
N ARG A 47 -9.83 -6.64 -21.21
CA ARG A 47 -10.41 -5.33 -21.56
C ARG A 47 -10.84 -4.51 -20.33
N ASN A 48 -11.39 -5.18 -19.31
CA ASN A 48 -12.10 -4.57 -18.18
C ASN A 48 -11.53 -4.98 -16.79
N ASN A 49 -10.37 -5.61 -16.72
CA ASN A 49 -9.80 -6.15 -15.47
C ASN A 49 -8.27 -5.96 -15.53
N PRO A 50 -7.59 -5.53 -14.45
CA PRO A 50 -6.14 -5.29 -14.42
C PRO A 50 -5.26 -6.55 -14.43
N SER A 51 -5.84 -7.74 -14.64
CA SER A 51 -5.15 -9.03 -14.78
C SER A 51 -3.88 -8.97 -15.65
N ALA A 52 -2.87 -9.76 -15.25
CA ALA A 52 -1.59 -9.87 -15.94
C ALA A 52 -1.77 -10.18 -17.45
N PRO A 53 -0.96 -9.56 -18.32
CA PRO A 53 -1.11 -9.69 -19.77
C PRO A 53 -0.58 -11.04 -20.27
N ILE A 54 -1.22 -11.59 -21.31
CA ILE A 54 -0.87 -12.90 -21.86
C ILE A 54 -0.08 -12.71 -23.16
N VAL A 55 1.18 -13.14 -23.18
CA VAL A 55 1.99 -13.23 -24.42
C VAL A 55 1.59 -14.49 -25.17
N THR A 56 1.27 -14.37 -26.47
CA THR A 56 0.93 -15.55 -27.28
C THR A 56 2.17 -16.36 -27.65
N GLY A 57 1.99 -17.65 -27.95
CA GLY A 57 2.95 -18.34 -28.81
C GLY A 57 2.97 -17.73 -30.22
N LYS A 58 3.89 -18.18 -31.09
CA LYS A 58 3.81 -17.86 -32.52
C LYS A 58 2.46 -18.33 -33.06
N LEU A 59 1.65 -17.38 -33.54
CA LEU A 59 0.32 -17.68 -34.04
C LEU A 59 0.41 -18.62 -35.25
N ARG A 60 -0.56 -19.54 -35.33
CA ARG A 60 -0.72 -20.49 -36.43
C ARG A 60 -2.19 -20.78 -36.66
N SER A 61 -2.63 -20.89 -37.91
CA SER A 61 -4.01 -21.29 -38.22
C SER A 61 -4.32 -22.69 -37.70
N GLY A 62 -5.57 -22.93 -37.28
CA GLY A 62 -6.01 -24.21 -36.71
C GLY A 62 -5.35 -24.56 -35.37
N ARG A 63 -4.77 -23.58 -34.67
CA ARG A 63 -4.19 -23.72 -33.33
C ARG A 63 -4.79 -22.67 -32.40
N LYS A 64 -4.66 -22.88 -31.09
CA LYS A 64 -5.21 -21.99 -30.05
C LYS A 64 -4.14 -21.48 -29.09
N THR A 65 -4.30 -20.24 -28.67
CA THR A 65 -3.61 -19.66 -27.51
C THR A 65 -4.37 -20.04 -26.25
N THR A 66 -3.68 -20.61 -25.25
CA THR A 66 -4.26 -20.95 -23.94
C THR A 66 -4.09 -19.76 -22.99
N LEU A 67 -5.12 -19.46 -22.20
CA LEU A 67 -5.21 -18.20 -21.44
C LEU A 67 -5.03 -18.35 -19.92
N SER A 68 -4.93 -19.57 -19.40
CA SER A 68 -4.73 -19.81 -17.97
C SER A 68 -3.38 -20.48 -17.69
N ALA A 69 -2.67 -19.95 -16.69
CA ALA A 69 -1.45 -20.52 -16.12
C ALA A 69 -1.68 -21.37 -14.87
N THR A 70 -2.88 -21.31 -14.26
CA THR A 70 -3.26 -22.09 -13.08
C THR A 70 -4.14 -23.27 -13.48
N SER A 71 -3.91 -24.44 -12.87
CA SER A 71 -4.38 -25.73 -13.41
C SER A 71 -5.89 -25.91 -13.49
N ASN A 72 -6.64 -25.21 -12.63
CA ASN A 72 -8.05 -25.48 -12.35
C ASN A 72 -9.00 -24.51 -13.07
N TRP A 73 -8.79 -24.30 -14.38
CA TRP A 73 -9.79 -24.01 -15.45
C TRP A 73 -9.06 -23.45 -16.69
N ARG A 74 -8.98 -24.25 -17.76
CA ARG A 74 -8.31 -23.83 -19.02
C ARG A 74 -9.30 -23.14 -19.98
N ASP A 75 -9.08 -21.84 -20.20
CA ASP A 75 -9.71 -21.07 -21.29
C ASP A 75 -8.74 -20.87 -22.47
N ALA A 76 -9.25 -20.54 -23.65
CA ALA A 76 -8.46 -20.37 -24.87
C ALA A 76 -9.12 -19.44 -25.91
N ILE A 77 -8.30 -18.91 -26.82
CA ILE A 77 -8.71 -18.24 -28.07
C ILE A 77 -8.12 -19.03 -29.23
N GLU A 78 -8.93 -19.34 -30.26
CA GLU A 78 -8.40 -19.86 -31.53
C GLU A 78 -7.60 -18.76 -32.24
N ASN A 79 -6.41 -19.08 -32.73
CA ASN A 79 -5.52 -18.10 -33.36
C ASN A 79 -6.15 -17.51 -34.62
N ASP A 80 -7.04 -18.23 -35.29
CA ASP A 80 -7.84 -17.75 -36.44
C ASP A 80 -8.80 -16.61 -36.08
N HIS A 81 -9.08 -16.39 -34.78
CA HIS A 81 -9.80 -15.19 -34.30
C HIS A 81 -8.86 -13.99 -34.06
N ILE A 82 -7.53 -14.20 -34.09
CA ILE A 82 -6.49 -13.19 -33.84
C ILE A 82 -5.79 -12.78 -35.14
N ILE A 83 -5.41 -13.76 -35.97
CA ILE A 83 -4.83 -13.54 -37.30
C ILE A 83 -5.84 -12.80 -38.17
N GLY A 84 -5.39 -11.81 -38.93
CA GLY A 84 -6.25 -10.98 -39.78
C GLY A 84 -6.91 -9.78 -39.08
N LYS A 85 -6.77 -9.63 -37.76
CA LYS A 85 -7.23 -8.45 -37.01
C LYS A 85 -6.17 -7.36 -36.89
N GLU A 86 -6.60 -6.11 -36.72
CA GLU A 86 -5.71 -5.00 -36.37
C GLU A 86 -5.29 -5.00 -34.89
N LEU A 87 -4.09 -4.48 -34.60
CA LEU A 87 -3.72 -4.12 -33.24
C LEU A 87 -4.75 -3.14 -32.62
N ARG A 88 -5.04 -3.33 -31.33
CA ARG A 88 -6.12 -2.70 -30.53
C ARG A 88 -7.54 -3.25 -30.74
N GLU A 89 -7.78 -4.14 -31.70
CA GLU A 89 -9.05 -4.88 -31.76
C GLU A 89 -9.28 -5.74 -30.51
N VAL A 90 -10.55 -6.11 -30.29
CA VAL A 90 -10.97 -7.03 -29.23
C VAL A 90 -11.17 -8.43 -29.83
N VAL A 91 -10.61 -9.42 -29.14
CA VAL A 91 -10.87 -10.86 -29.34
C VAL A 91 -11.59 -11.42 -28.12
N THR A 92 -12.40 -12.44 -28.35
CA THR A 92 -13.22 -13.08 -27.31
C THR A 92 -12.82 -14.53 -27.16
N SER A 93 -12.63 -14.99 -25.92
CA SER A 93 -12.29 -16.37 -25.61
C SER A 93 -13.47 -17.34 -25.74
N ARG A 94 -13.17 -18.64 -25.67
CA ARG A 94 -14.20 -19.69 -25.61
C ARG A 94 -15.17 -19.51 -24.44
N LYS A 95 -14.75 -18.87 -23.33
CA LYS A 95 -15.62 -18.50 -22.19
C LYS A 95 -16.24 -17.10 -22.28
N GLY A 96 -16.16 -16.41 -23.42
CA GLY A 96 -16.75 -15.08 -23.59
C GLY A 96 -15.89 -13.92 -23.07
N VAL A 97 -14.66 -14.17 -22.62
CA VAL A 97 -13.80 -13.17 -21.99
C VAL A 97 -13.12 -12.29 -23.05
N HIS A 98 -13.18 -10.98 -22.90
CA HIS A 98 -12.70 -10.01 -23.89
C HIS A 98 -11.27 -9.53 -23.64
N TYR A 99 -10.39 -9.72 -24.62
CA TYR A 99 -9.01 -9.26 -24.60
C TYR A 99 -8.74 -8.30 -25.76
N ARG A 100 -7.95 -7.25 -25.51
CA ARG A 100 -7.41 -6.37 -26.54
C ARG A 100 -6.08 -6.91 -27.06
N ILE A 101 -5.96 -7.03 -28.38
CA ILE A 101 -4.71 -7.33 -29.07
C ILE A 101 -3.77 -6.11 -28.95
N LEU A 102 -2.54 -6.32 -28.52
CA LEU A 102 -1.46 -5.33 -28.50
C LEU A 102 -0.17 -5.95 -29.02
N GLU A 103 0.80 -5.12 -29.39
CA GLU A 103 2.16 -5.57 -29.63
C GLU A 103 2.94 -5.52 -28.29
N PRO A 104 3.66 -6.58 -27.87
CA PRO A 104 4.34 -6.58 -26.59
C PRO A 104 5.52 -5.59 -26.55
N THR A 105 5.66 -4.88 -25.42
CA THR A 105 6.93 -4.25 -25.04
C THR A 105 7.96 -5.31 -24.66
N LEU A 106 9.23 -4.92 -24.46
CA LEU A 106 10.25 -5.87 -24.01
C LEU A 106 9.92 -6.45 -22.63
N ALA A 107 9.50 -5.60 -21.69
CA ALA A 107 9.18 -6.00 -20.32
C ALA A 107 8.04 -7.03 -20.29
N GLU A 108 6.90 -6.70 -20.90
CA GLU A 108 5.75 -7.60 -21.01
C GLU A 108 6.11 -8.91 -21.75
N TYR A 109 7.04 -8.85 -22.71
CA TYR A 109 7.52 -10.05 -23.39
C TYR A 109 8.38 -10.94 -22.49
N THR A 110 9.36 -10.38 -21.75
CA THR A 110 10.25 -11.18 -20.90
C THR A 110 9.55 -11.72 -19.66
N ASP A 111 8.68 -10.92 -19.03
CA ASP A 111 8.08 -11.26 -17.74
C ASP A 111 6.91 -12.25 -17.88
N CYS A 112 6.22 -12.22 -19.03
CA CYS A 112 5.08 -13.10 -19.33
C CYS A 112 5.39 -14.19 -20.38
N SER A 113 6.66 -14.39 -20.77
CA SER A 113 7.06 -15.55 -21.57
C SER A 113 6.98 -16.85 -20.75
N PRO A 114 6.70 -18.02 -21.38
CA PRO A 114 6.78 -19.30 -20.69
C PRO A 114 8.21 -19.55 -20.20
N ARG A 115 8.37 -19.84 -18.90
CA ARG A 115 9.67 -20.02 -18.24
C ARG A 115 9.94 -21.47 -17.84
N ILE A 116 11.20 -21.90 -17.90
CA ILE A 116 11.68 -23.17 -17.32
C ILE A 116 12.62 -23.00 -16.11
N VAL A 117 13.04 -21.76 -15.85
CA VAL A 117 13.86 -21.31 -14.72
C VAL A 117 13.39 -19.92 -14.28
N THR A 118 13.84 -19.45 -13.11
CA THR A 118 13.61 -18.06 -12.69
C THR A 118 14.31 -17.10 -13.66
N PRO A 119 13.61 -16.08 -14.22
CA PRO A 119 14.26 -15.00 -14.95
C PRO A 119 14.76 -13.92 -14.00
N ILE A 120 15.83 -13.23 -14.37
CA ILE A 120 16.01 -11.82 -13.96
C ILE A 120 14.89 -11.03 -14.64
N TYR A 121 14.01 -10.42 -13.85
CA TYR A 121 12.81 -9.74 -14.35
C TYR A 121 13.15 -8.43 -15.07
N SER A 122 12.23 -7.91 -15.89
CA SER A 122 12.50 -6.76 -16.77
C SER A 122 12.94 -5.48 -16.06
N GLN A 123 12.52 -5.27 -14.81
CA GLN A 123 12.92 -4.14 -13.97
C GLN A 123 14.41 -4.29 -13.59
N ASP A 124 14.76 -5.43 -12.99
CA ASP A 124 16.10 -5.80 -12.57
C ASP A 124 17.08 -5.83 -13.76
N ALA A 125 16.66 -6.43 -14.88
CA ALA A 125 17.44 -6.47 -16.11
C ALA A 125 17.67 -5.07 -16.71
N SER A 126 16.66 -4.18 -16.64
CA SER A 126 16.83 -2.78 -17.06
C SER A 126 17.74 -2.00 -16.11
N LEU A 127 17.70 -2.28 -14.80
CA LEU A 127 18.62 -1.69 -13.82
C LEU A 127 20.06 -2.17 -14.07
N ILE A 128 20.30 -3.47 -14.27
CA ILE A 128 21.62 -4.02 -14.61
C ILE A 128 22.16 -3.36 -15.88
N VAL A 129 21.37 -3.28 -16.96
CA VAL A 129 21.78 -2.59 -18.21
C VAL A 129 22.10 -1.10 -17.97
N SER A 130 21.38 -0.43 -17.06
CA SER A 130 21.66 0.96 -16.70
C SER A 130 22.90 1.13 -15.80
N LEU A 131 23.25 0.12 -15.00
CA LEU A 131 24.44 0.12 -14.14
C LEU A 131 25.74 -0.15 -14.91
N LEU A 132 25.63 -0.77 -16.09
CA LEU A 132 26.74 -0.96 -17.03
C LEU A 132 27.06 0.29 -17.87
N ASP A 133 26.23 1.34 -17.80
CA ASP A 133 26.37 2.63 -18.50
C ASP A 133 26.79 2.50 -19.98
N LEU A 134 26.08 1.65 -20.72
CA LEU A 134 26.44 1.27 -22.09
C LEU A 134 26.15 2.41 -23.10
N HIS A 135 27.21 3.03 -23.65
CA HIS A 135 27.12 4.09 -24.68
C HIS A 135 27.64 3.68 -26.09
N PRO A 136 27.11 2.61 -26.72
CA PRO A 136 27.56 2.17 -28.03
C PRO A 136 27.21 3.16 -29.16
N THR A 137 28.20 3.54 -29.98
CA THR A 137 27.98 4.41 -31.14
C THR A 137 27.69 3.63 -32.43
N PRO A 138 26.76 4.10 -33.30
CA PRO A 138 26.57 3.52 -34.62
C PRO A 138 27.81 3.59 -35.52
N PRO A 139 28.01 2.64 -36.46
CA PRO A 139 29.12 2.65 -37.41
C PRO A 139 29.13 3.93 -38.27
N ARG A 140 30.28 4.60 -38.34
CA ARG A 140 30.48 5.76 -39.24
C ARG A 140 31.36 5.36 -40.44
N PRO A 141 31.24 6.02 -41.60
CA PRO A 141 31.98 5.65 -42.81
C PRO A 141 33.52 5.64 -42.70
N ASN A 142 34.07 6.31 -41.69
CA ASN A 142 35.51 6.44 -41.45
C ASN A 142 35.95 5.83 -40.10
N ASP A 143 35.12 5.00 -39.44
CA ASP A 143 35.49 4.34 -38.17
C ASP A 143 36.51 3.21 -38.42
N THR A 144 37.79 3.54 -38.52
CA THR A 144 38.90 2.58 -38.69
C THR A 144 39.26 1.92 -37.34
N ASN A 145 38.61 0.79 -37.04
CA ASN A 145 38.79 -0.01 -35.80
C ASN A 145 38.73 0.82 -34.50
N GLY A 146 37.51 1.19 -34.09
CA GLY A 146 37.25 1.38 -32.66
C GLY A 146 37.27 0.03 -31.93
N GLU A 147 37.62 0.03 -30.65
CA GLU A 147 37.61 -1.19 -29.83
C GLU A 147 36.25 -1.87 -29.82
N ARG A 148 36.26 -3.20 -29.73
CA ARG A 148 35.05 -4.01 -29.66
C ARG A 148 34.53 -4.06 -28.22
N LEU A 149 33.24 -3.80 -28.06
CA LEU A 149 32.50 -3.95 -26.81
C LEU A 149 32.06 -5.43 -26.64
N GLU A 150 32.73 -6.18 -25.78
CA GLU A 150 32.35 -7.55 -25.42
C GLU A 150 31.77 -7.62 -24.00
N ILE A 151 30.51 -8.01 -23.90
CA ILE A 151 29.79 -8.23 -22.63
C ILE A 151 29.66 -9.73 -22.40
N PHE A 152 30.12 -10.23 -21.25
CA PHE A 152 29.93 -11.61 -20.84
C PHE A 152 28.75 -11.76 -19.86
N GLU A 153 27.90 -12.74 -20.09
CA GLU A 153 26.78 -13.11 -19.23
C GLU A 153 26.91 -14.60 -18.89
N ALA A 154 26.97 -14.97 -17.61
CA ALA A 154 27.01 -16.37 -17.19
C ALA A 154 25.87 -16.66 -16.22
N GLY A 155 25.08 -17.70 -16.54
CA GLY A 155 23.73 -17.87 -16.02
C GLY A 155 22.68 -17.39 -17.04
N THR A 156 22.77 -17.83 -18.31
CA THR A 156 21.84 -17.39 -19.37
C THR A 156 20.37 -17.61 -18.98
N GLY A 157 20.06 -18.75 -18.35
CA GLY A 157 18.76 -19.03 -17.75
C GLY A 157 17.58 -18.88 -18.71
N HIS A 158 16.74 -17.86 -18.48
CA HIS A 158 15.60 -17.54 -19.34
C HIS A 158 15.98 -16.72 -20.59
N GLY A 159 17.14 -16.05 -20.60
CA GLY A 159 17.51 -15.09 -21.64
C GLY A 159 16.84 -13.72 -21.52
N ALA A 160 16.25 -13.38 -20.37
CA ALA A 160 15.63 -12.09 -20.13
C ALA A 160 16.66 -10.95 -20.11
N LEU A 161 17.72 -11.09 -19.31
CA LEU A 161 18.83 -10.13 -19.27
C LEU A 161 19.58 -10.10 -20.61
N THR A 162 19.92 -11.25 -21.19
CA THR A 162 20.47 -11.39 -22.55
C THR A 162 19.73 -10.52 -23.58
N LEU A 163 18.39 -10.54 -23.56
CA LEU A 163 17.57 -9.77 -24.50
C LEU A 163 17.60 -8.25 -24.21
N HIS A 164 17.71 -7.84 -22.94
CA HIS A 164 17.89 -6.44 -22.57
C HIS A 164 19.27 -5.90 -23.00
N LEU A 165 20.33 -6.68 -22.79
CA LEU A 165 21.70 -6.38 -23.25
C LEU A 165 21.76 -6.31 -24.78
N ALA A 166 21.24 -7.34 -25.47
CA ALA A 166 21.22 -7.42 -26.93
C ALA A 166 20.42 -6.30 -27.62
N ARG A 167 19.42 -5.73 -26.92
CA ARG A 167 18.73 -4.49 -27.32
C ARG A 167 19.62 -3.27 -27.13
N ALA A 168 20.26 -3.13 -25.98
CA ALA A 168 21.11 -1.97 -25.66
C ALA A 168 22.26 -1.81 -26.67
N ILE A 169 22.95 -2.91 -27.00
CA ILE A 169 24.05 -2.88 -27.98
C ILE A 169 23.61 -2.88 -29.44
N HIS A 170 22.31 -2.94 -29.75
CA HIS A 170 21.85 -3.16 -31.14
C HIS A 170 22.27 -2.07 -32.12
N ALA A 171 22.28 -0.80 -31.67
CA ALA A 171 22.70 0.32 -32.51
C ALA A 171 24.21 0.36 -32.79
N ALA A 172 25.04 -0.44 -32.09
CA ALA A 172 26.49 -0.52 -32.32
C ALA A 172 26.85 -1.16 -33.66
N ASN A 173 26.04 -2.13 -34.09
CA ASN A 173 26.37 -3.01 -35.20
C ASN A 173 25.71 -2.52 -36.51
N PRO A 174 26.36 -2.72 -37.67
CA PRO A 174 25.70 -2.50 -38.96
C PRO A 174 24.52 -3.48 -39.12
N PRO A 175 23.50 -3.17 -39.94
CA PRO A 175 22.34 -4.05 -40.13
C PRO A 175 22.74 -5.50 -40.48
N ALA A 176 22.23 -6.46 -39.71
CA ALA A 176 22.58 -7.87 -39.87
C ALA A 176 22.01 -8.45 -41.19
N PRO A 177 22.78 -9.27 -41.94
CA PRO A 177 22.35 -9.86 -43.21
C PRO A 177 21.39 -11.05 -43.03
N ILE A 178 20.55 -11.05 -41.99
CA ILE A 178 19.67 -12.17 -41.65
C ILE A 178 18.67 -12.41 -42.79
N PRO A 179 18.53 -13.64 -43.31
CA PRO A 179 17.34 -14.02 -44.07
C PRO A 179 16.09 -13.83 -43.21
N LYS A 180 14.94 -13.49 -43.81
CA LYS A 180 13.70 -13.60 -43.04
C LYS A 180 13.44 -15.09 -42.84
N ILE A 181 12.92 -15.46 -41.68
CA ILE A 181 12.64 -16.87 -41.33
C ILE A 181 11.66 -17.54 -42.33
N ILE A 182 10.94 -16.75 -43.11
CA ILE A 182 10.03 -17.18 -44.19
C ILE A 182 10.79 -17.69 -45.42
N ASP A 183 11.98 -17.16 -45.70
CA ASP A 183 12.68 -17.36 -46.98
C ASP A 183 13.45 -18.70 -47.02
N ILE A 184 13.68 -19.34 -45.88
CA ILE A 184 14.65 -20.45 -45.71
C ILE A 184 14.12 -21.82 -46.22
N SER A 185 12.81 -21.97 -46.45
CA SER A 185 12.21 -23.28 -46.78
C SER A 185 12.31 -23.72 -48.24
N GLU A 186 12.75 -22.85 -49.16
CA GLU A 186 12.77 -23.11 -50.61
C GLU A 186 14.11 -22.73 -51.28
N GLU A 187 15.19 -22.61 -50.51
CA GLU A 187 16.48 -22.08 -51.01
C GLU A 187 17.54 -23.14 -51.35
N ASP A 188 18.29 -22.84 -52.41
CA ASP A 188 19.33 -23.70 -52.96
C ASP A 188 20.57 -23.78 -52.05
N SER A 189 21.14 -24.97 -51.90
CA SER A 189 22.19 -25.26 -50.91
C SER A 189 23.44 -24.36 -51.02
N ALA A 190 23.84 -23.98 -52.24
CA ALA A 190 24.94 -23.05 -52.48
C ALA A 190 24.64 -21.62 -52.00
N GLN A 191 23.40 -21.15 -52.12
CA GLN A 191 22.99 -19.83 -51.63
C GLN A 191 22.97 -19.78 -50.10
N LEU A 192 22.57 -20.89 -49.46
CA LEU A 192 22.62 -21.02 -48.01
C LEU A 192 24.06 -20.96 -47.48
N GLU A 193 25.02 -21.63 -48.14
CA GLU A 193 26.43 -21.54 -47.80
C GLU A 193 26.97 -20.09 -47.86
N ASP A 194 26.69 -19.36 -48.93
CA ASP A 194 27.22 -18.00 -49.10
C ASP A 194 26.56 -17.00 -48.14
N LYS A 195 25.27 -17.21 -47.79
CA LYS A 195 24.61 -16.49 -46.70
C LYS A 195 25.22 -16.79 -45.33
N LEU A 196 25.60 -18.05 -45.06
CA LEU A 196 26.29 -18.43 -43.81
C LEU A 196 27.71 -17.84 -43.74
N LYS A 197 28.44 -17.80 -44.86
CA LYS A 197 29.73 -17.10 -44.98
C LYS A 197 29.55 -15.59 -44.70
N ALA A 198 28.51 -14.96 -45.25
CA ALA A 198 28.19 -13.55 -45.02
C ALA A 198 27.74 -13.26 -43.57
N GLU A 199 26.91 -14.11 -42.95
CA GLU A 199 26.57 -13.97 -41.52
C GLU A 199 27.83 -14.08 -40.66
N LYS A 200 28.72 -15.03 -40.94
CA LYS A 200 29.98 -15.17 -40.20
C LYS A 200 30.85 -13.91 -40.31
N VAL A 201 31.11 -13.42 -41.53
CA VAL A 201 31.89 -12.19 -41.75
C VAL A 201 31.26 -10.99 -41.02
N TRP A 202 29.94 -10.87 -41.02
CA TRP A 202 29.23 -9.84 -40.25
C TRP A 202 29.37 -10.05 -38.74
N ARG A 203 29.26 -11.28 -38.23
CA ARG A 203 29.42 -11.61 -36.80
C ARG A 203 30.83 -11.32 -36.30
N ASP A 204 31.84 -11.58 -37.12
CA ASP A 204 33.23 -11.26 -36.83
C ASP A 204 33.44 -9.73 -36.82
N ALA A 205 32.78 -8.99 -37.74
CA ALA A 205 32.82 -7.53 -37.84
C ALA A 205 31.89 -6.74 -36.88
N ARG A 206 31.14 -7.40 -35.99
CA ARG A 206 30.31 -6.71 -34.97
C ARG A 206 31.17 -5.87 -34.02
N ARG A 207 30.84 -4.58 -33.89
CA ARG A 207 31.45 -3.65 -32.91
C ARG A 207 31.04 -3.93 -31.46
N ALA A 208 29.89 -4.57 -31.24
CA ALA A 208 29.46 -5.01 -29.94
C ALA A 208 28.84 -6.41 -29.97
N VAL A 209 29.06 -7.20 -28.92
CA VAL A 209 28.52 -8.57 -28.79
C VAL A 209 28.23 -8.91 -27.33
N VAL A 210 27.13 -9.63 -27.09
CA VAL A 210 26.85 -10.32 -25.83
C VAL A 210 27.25 -11.79 -25.99
N HIS A 211 28.20 -12.25 -25.19
CA HIS A 211 28.57 -13.66 -25.05
C HIS A 211 27.85 -14.23 -23.84
N THR A 212 26.79 -15.00 -24.07
CA THR A 212 26.00 -15.60 -22.97
C THR A 212 26.30 -17.09 -22.82
N LEU A 213 26.51 -17.55 -21.59
CA LEU A 213 26.91 -18.91 -21.24
C LEU A 213 25.97 -19.51 -20.18
N ASP A 214 25.62 -20.78 -20.36
CA ASP A 214 24.91 -21.58 -19.37
C ASP A 214 25.57 -22.96 -19.28
N ILE A 215 25.63 -23.53 -18.08
CA ILE A 215 26.10 -24.90 -17.90
C ILE A 215 25.07 -25.92 -18.41
N ASN A 216 23.78 -25.56 -18.46
CA ASN A 216 22.70 -26.40 -18.94
C ASN A 216 22.31 -26.04 -20.39
N ALA A 217 22.59 -26.96 -21.31
CA ALA A 217 22.20 -26.87 -22.72
C ALA A 217 20.69 -26.63 -22.93
N THR A 218 19.83 -27.02 -21.99
CA THR A 218 18.39 -26.82 -22.05
C THR A 218 17.99 -25.36 -21.81
N HIS A 219 18.64 -24.69 -20.85
CA HIS A 219 18.44 -23.27 -20.58
C HIS A 219 18.94 -22.42 -21.75
N SER A 220 20.16 -22.69 -22.24
CA SER A 220 20.72 -22.00 -23.41
C SER A 220 19.82 -22.13 -24.66
N LYS A 221 19.31 -23.34 -24.97
CA LYS A 221 18.32 -23.56 -26.05
C LYS A 221 17.00 -22.80 -25.83
N HIS A 222 16.55 -22.67 -24.59
CA HIS A 222 15.34 -21.94 -24.24
C HIS A 222 15.52 -20.43 -24.43
N ALA A 223 16.60 -19.86 -23.91
CA ALA A 223 16.98 -18.45 -24.08
C ALA A 223 17.19 -18.07 -25.56
N VAL A 224 17.84 -18.94 -26.35
CA VAL A 224 17.91 -18.79 -27.83
C VAL A 224 16.51 -18.61 -28.43
N GLN A 225 15.52 -19.37 -27.97
CA GLN A 225 14.15 -19.27 -28.49
C GLN A 225 13.43 -18.00 -28.02
N VAL A 226 13.65 -17.56 -26.77
CA VAL A 226 13.12 -16.28 -26.24
C VAL A 226 13.66 -15.11 -27.07
N VAL A 227 14.98 -15.04 -27.28
CA VAL A 227 15.65 -13.97 -28.04
C VAL A 227 15.29 -14.01 -29.55
N LYS A 228 15.15 -15.18 -30.16
CA LYS A 228 14.70 -15.34 -31.56
C LYS A 228 13.23 -14.98 -31.78
N ASN A 229 12.40 -15.05 -30.75
CA ASN A 229 10.96 -14.79 -30.86
C ASN A 229 10.65 -13.30 -30.75
N PHE A 230 11.30 -12.55 -29.85
CA PHE A 230 11.03 -11.12 -29.72
C PHE A 230 11.39 -10.34 -30.99
N ARG A 231 10.48 -9.47 -31.44
CA ARG A 231 10.66 -8.58 -32.61
C ARG A 231 11.21 -9.32 -33.84
N LYS A 232 10.75 -10.56 -34.06
CA LYS A 232 11.14 -11.45 -35.18
C LYS A 232 12.65 -11.76 -35.24
N GLY A 233 13.32 -11.73 -34.09
CA GLY A 233 14.75 -12.04 -33.95
C GLY A 233 15.69 -10.85 -34.16
N LEU A 234 15.18 -9.62 -34.20
CA LEU A 234 15.94 -8.37 -34.44
C LEU A 234 17.25 -8.26 -33.62
N TYR A 235 17.24 -8.75 -32.38
CA TYR A 235 18.38 -8.68 -31.46
C TYR A 235 19.25 -9.95 -31.43
N PHE A 236 18.79 -11.07 -32.02
CA PHE A 236 19.48 -12.36 -31.97
C PHE A 236 20.90 -12.34 -32.57
N PRO A 237 21.22 -11.65 -33.68
CA PRO A 237 22.58 -11.62 -34.23
C PRO A 237 23.60 -10.94 -33.32
N ASN A 238 23.17 -10.11 -32.36
CA ASN A 238 24.06 -9.43 -31.42
C ASN A 238 24.53 -10.35 -30.28
N VAL A 239 24.00 -11.57 -30.21
CA VAL A 239 24.30 -12.54 -29.15
C VAL A 239 25.00 -13.75 -29.75
N ASP A 240 26.06 -14.20 -29.07
CA ASP A 240 26.64 -15.52 -29.23
C ASP A 240 26.29 -16.35 -27.99
N PHE A 241 25.69 -17.52 -28.20
CA PHE A 241 25.26 -18.43 -27.13
C PHE A 241 26.26 -19.57 -26.98
N HIS A 242 26.62 -19.85 -25.73
CA HIS A 242 27.59 -20.87 -25.36
C HIS A 242 26.99 -21.89 -24.39
N THR A 243 27.66 -23.02 -24.23
CA THR A 243 27.32 -24.05 -23.24
C THR A 243 28.60 -24.75 -22.80
N GLY A 244 28.78 -24.94 -21.50
CA GLY A 244 30.01 -25.45 -20.88
C GLY A 244 30.31 -24.73 -19.57
N THR A 245 31.52 -24.85 -19.04
CA THR A 245 31.96 -24.07 -17.87
C THR A 245 32.56 -22.71 -18.25
N ILE A 246 32.54 -21.78 -17.30
CA ILE A 246 33.21 -20.47 -17.41
C ILE A 246 34.73 -20.67 -17.54
N GLN A 247 35.28 -21.66 -16.83
CA GLN A 247 36.68 -22.05 -16.86
C GLN A 247 37.13 -22.45 -18.27
N GLU A 248 36.42 -23.37 -18.93
CA GLU A 248 36.72 -23.80 -20.30
C GLU A 248 36.56 -22.64 -21.29
N TYR A 249 35.48 -21.87 -21.19
CA TYR A 249 35.19 -20.78 -22.11
C TYR A 249 36.23 -19.65 -22.04
N LEU A 250 36.47 -19.09 -20.85
CA LEU A 250 37.39 -17.95 -20.70
C LEU A 250 38.85 -18.39 -20.91
N SER A 251 39.27 -19.56 -20.41
CA SER A 251 40.63 -20.06 -20.67
C SER A 251 40.84 -20.35 -22.16
N GLY A 252 39.82 -20.90 -22.85
CA GLY A 252 39.85 -21.14 -24.30
C GLY A 252 39.72 -19.89 -25.18
N ARG A 253 39.34 -18.74 -24.60
CA ARG A 253 39.45 -17.40 -25.21
C ARG A 253 40.86 -16.84 -24.98
N MET A 254 41.34 -16.82 -23.73
CA MET A 254 42.66 -16.29 -23.34
C MET A 254 43.81 -17.05 -24.01
N ALA A 255 43.70 -18.37 -24.21
CA ALA A 255 44.70 -19.17 -24.94
C ALA A 255 44.87 -18.80 -26.43
N LYS A 256 44.16 -17.78 -26.93
CA LYS A 256 44.29 -17.22 -28.28
C LYS A 256 44.84 -15.78 -28.29
N SER A 257 44.91 -15.13 -27.13
CA SER A 257 45.29 -13.73 -26.95
C SER A 257 45.50 -13.45 -25.46
N ASP A 258 46.72 -13.06 -25.07
CA ASP A 258 47.03 -12.68 -23.69
C ASP A 258 46.35 -11.36 -23.26
N ASP A 259 45.90 -10.54 -24.23
CA ASP A 259 45.16 -9.29 -23.97
C ASP A 259 43.74 -9.55 -23.43
N PRO A 260 43.33 -8.92 -22.32
CA PRO A 260 41.96 -8.96 -21.82
C PRO A 260 40.95 -8.38 -22.81
N PHE A 261 39.80 -9.03 -22.96
CA PHE A 261 38.85 -8.77 -24.04
C PHE A 261 37.44 -8.38 -23.59
N LEU A 262 37.08 -8.59 -22.32
CA LEU A 262 35.75 -8.25 -21.78
C LEU A 262 35.69 -6.84 -21.22
N ASP A 263 34.74 -6.03 -21.67
CA ASP A 263 34.43 -4.71 -21.10
C ASP A 263 33.55 -4.85 -19.85
N HIS A 264 32.60 -5.79 -19.88
CA HIS A 264 31.72 -6.04 -18.74
C HIS A 264 31.44 -7.54 -18.58
N ALA A 265 31.20 -7.97 -17.34
CA ALA A 265 30.81 -9.33 -17.01
C ALA A 265 29.64 -9.32 -16.00
N ILE A 266 28.64 -10.18 -16.22
CA ILE A 266 27.49 -10.36 -15.33
C ILE A 266 27.41 -11.84 -14.95
N LEU A 267 27.32 -12.13 -13.65
CA LEU A 267 27.27 -13.48 -13.09
C LEU A 267 25.99 -13.66 -12.26
N ASP A 268 25.07 -14.49 -12.74
CA ASP A 268 23.88 -14.94 -12.00
C ASP A 268 24.02 -16.45 -11.67
N LEU A 269 24.74 -16.73 -10.59
CA LEU A 269 25.23 -18.07 -10.24
C LEU A 269 25.13 -18.31 -8.73
N PRO A 270 24.85 -19.56 -8.27
CA PRO A 270 24.81 -19.88 -6.84
C PRO A 270 26.12 -19.56 -6.10
N ALA A 271 27.27 -19.70 -6.78
CA ALA A 271 28.61 -19.52 -6.24
C ALA A 271 29.41 -18.43 -6.98
N THR A 272 28.75 -17.33 -7.38
CA THR A 272 29.32 -16.19 -8.15
C THR A 272 30.76 -15.79 -7.79
N HIS A 273 31.13 -15.78 -6.50
CA HIS A 273 32.49 -15.45 -6.03
C HIS A 273 33.60 -16.35 -6.61
N GLU A 274 33.38 -17.64 -6.82
CA GLU A 274 34.42 -18.60 -7.26
C GLU A 274 35.03 -18.22 -8.62
N TYR A 275 34.24 -17.56 -9.48
CA TYR A 275 34.63 -17.18 -10.83
C TYR A 275 35.34 -15.83 -10.92
N PHE A 276 35.39 -15.04 -9.83
CA PHE A 276 35.99 -13.70 -9.82
C PHE A 276 37.44 -13.70 -10.30
N GLU A 277 38.25 -14.70 -9.91
CA GLU A 277 39.66 -14.75 -10.30
C GLU A 277 39.83 -14.92 -11.82
N ILE A 278 39.10 -15.83 -12.46
CA ILE A 278 39.24 -16.04 -13.91
C ILE A 278 38.62 -14.88 -14.70
N VAL A 279 37.48 -14.33 -14.26
CA VAL A 279 36.88 -13.15 -14.89
C VAL A 279 37.82 -11.95 -14.80
N SER A 280 38.52 -11.76 -13.67
CA SER A 280 39.50 -10.65 -13.50
C SER A 280 40.67 -10.69 -14.50
N LYS A 281 41.00 -11.88 -15.03
CA LYS A 281 42.08 -12.06 -16.02
C LYS A 281 41.61 -11.85 -17.47
N ALA A 282 40.30 -11.98 -17.72
CA ALA A 282 39.68 -11.77 -19.03
C ALA A 282 39.12 -10.34 -19.23
N MET A 283 39.05 -9.54 -18.17
CA MET A 283 38.41 -8.22 -18.16
C MET A 283 39.41 -7.07 -18.40
N LYS A 284 39.02 -6.12 -19.24
CA LYS A 284 39.78 -4.90 -19.56
C LYS A 284 39.89 -3.96 -18.35
N THR A 285 40.85 -3.04 -18.42
CA THR A 285 40.98 -1.94 -17.45
C THR A 285 39.71 -1.07 -17.48
N ASN A 286 39.20 -0.68 -16.30
CA ASN A 286 37.91 -0.02 -16.09
C ASN A 286 36.66 -0.86 -16.41
N GLY A 287 36.80 -2.15 -16.72
CA GLY A 287 35.64 -3.02 -16.94
C GLY A 287 34.80 -3.25 -15.69
N THR A 288 33.51 -3.60 -15.88
CA THR A 288 32.55 -3.76 -14.77
C THR A 288 32.17 -5.22 -14.54
N LEU A 289 32.32 -5.71 -13.31
CA LEU A 289 31.80 -7.01 -12.87
C LEU A 289 30.55 -6.82 -12.01
N VAL A 290 29.41 -7.34 -12.48
CA VAL A 290 28.14 -7.39 -11.74
C VAL A 290 27.89 -8.81 -11.25
N GLY A 291 27.83 -9.00 -9.93
CA GLY A 291 27.38 -10.26 -9.32
C GLY A 291 25.93 -10.15 -8.87
N PHE A 292 25.03 -10.92 -9.48
CA PHE A 292 23.68 -11.11 -8.97
C PHE A 292 23.74 -12.15 -7.84
N CYS A 293 23.15 -11.83 -6.69
CA CYS A 293 23.31 -12.62 -5.45
C CYS A 293 22.03 -12.57 -4.60
N PRO A 294 21.32 -13.69 -4.40
CA PRO A 294 20.09 -13.71 -3.59
C PRO A 294 20.30 -13.58 -2.07
N SER A 295 21.56 -13.50 -1.58
CA SER A 295 21.85 -13.32 -0.16
C SER A 295 23.05 -12.42 0.13
N ILE A 296 23.00 -11.72 1.26
CA ILE A 296 24.13 -10.93 1.78
C ILE A 296 25.36 -11.80 2.10
N THR A 297 25.17 -13.10 2.38
CA THR A 297 26.24 -14.06 2.62
C THR A 297 27.09 -14.29 1.37
N GLN A 298 26.47 -14.39 0.18
CA GLN A 298 27.20 -14.49 -1.10
C GLN A 298 27.95 -13.19 -1.42
N ILE A 299 27.33 -12.04 -1.17
CA ILE A 299 27.98 -10.72 -1.34
C ILE A 299 29.21 -10.62 -0.42
N ASN A 300 29.09 -11.06 0.84
CA ASN A 300 30.22 -11.12 1.77
C ASN A 300 31.34 -12.06 1.24
N ALA A 301 31.00 -13.23 0.70
CA ALA A 301 31.98 -14.14 0.09
C ALA A 301 32.73 -13.49 -1.10
N CYS A 302 32.03 -12.77 -2.00
CA CYS A 302 32.64 -11.98 -3.08
C CYS A 302 33.65 -10.95 -2.54
N VAL A 303 33.27 -10.19 -1.52
CA VAL A 303 34.10 -9.12 -0.94
C VAL A 303 35.31 -9.68 -0.17
N LEU A 304 35.13 -10.80 0.54
CA LEU A 304 36.21 -11.48 1.26
C LEU A 304 37.21 -12.10 0.28
N LEU A 305 36.76 -12.85 -0.74
CA LEU A 305 37.65 -13.50 -1.70
C LEU A 305 38.47 -12.46 -2.51
N THR A 306 37.84 -11.36 -2.92
CA THR A 306 38.52 -10.25 -3.63
C THR A 306 39.70 -9.73 -2.82
N LYS A 307 39.53 -9.55 -1.49
CA LYS A 307 40.61 -9.10 -0.60
C LYS A 307 41.63 -10.21 -0.34
N GLN A 308 41.19 -11.43 -0.08
CA GLN A 308 42.05 -12.58 0.23
C GLN A 308 43.01 -12.91 -0.91
N LYS A 309 42.52 -12.87 -2.16
CA LYS A 309 43.32 -13.12 -3.37
C LYS A 309 43.92 -11.84 -4.00
N ASN A 310 43.73 -10.68 -3.39
CA ASN A 310 44.16 -9.37 -3.91
C ASN A 310 43.77 -9.16 -5.38
N LEU A 311 42.52 -9.46 -5.73
CA LEU A 311 41.99 -9.32 -7.08
C LEU A 311 41.82 -7.84 -7.46
N PRO A 312 41.96 -7.45 -8.74
CA PRO A 312 41.96 -6.04 -9.19
C PRO A 312 40.57 -5.36 -9.19
N PHE A 313 39.62 -5.84 -8.38
CA PHE A 313 38.29 -5.22 -8.24
C PHE A 313 38.22 -4.32 -7.01
N PHE A 314 37.58 -3.16 -7.14
CA PHE A 314 37.07 -2.39 -6.01
C PHE A 314 35.54 -2.54 -5.94
N LEU A 315 34.99 -2.62 -4.74
CA LEU A 315 33.54 -2.67 -4.55
C LEU A 315 32.97 -1.25 -4.67
N GLU A 316 32.40 -0.93 -5.82
CA GLU A 316 31.81 0.40 -6.06
C GLU A 316 30.46 0.57 -5.32
N LYS A 317 29.51 -0.34 -5.58
CA LYS A 317 28.14 -0.31 -5.04
C LYS A 317 27.68 -1.72 -4.67
N VAL A 318 26.78 -1.80 -3.70
CA VAL A 318 25.91 -2.97 -3.45
C VAL A 318 24.48 -2.45 -3.46
N ILE A 319 23.63 -3.02 -4.30
CA ILE A 319 22.25 -2.55 -4.50
C ILE A 319 21.28 -3.70 -4.22
N GLU A 320 20.39 -3.47 -3.26
CA GLU A 320 19.22 -4.32 -2.96
C GLU A 320 18.09 -3.95 -3.93
N ILE A 321 17.57 -4.96 -4.64
CA ILE A 321 16.56 -4.83 -5.68
C ILE A 321 15.22 -5.31 -5.09
N GLY A 322 14.14 -4.56 -5.34
CA GLY A 322 12.81 -4.78 -4.73
C GLY A 322 12.31 -3.62 -3.87
N GLY A 323 13.16 -2.63 -3.56
CA GLY A 323 12.74 -1.35 -2.99
C GLY A 323 12.20 -0.36 -4.04
N ALA A 324 11.78 0.82 -3.58
CA ALA A 324 11.33 1.91 -4.45
C ALA A 324 12.38 2.34 -5.49
N VAL A 325 11.91 3.00 -6.55
CA VAL A 325 12.61 3.31 -7.83
C VAL A 325 14.13 3.50 -7.69
N GLY A 326 14.89 2.54 -8.21
CA GLY A 326 16.35 2.56 -8.31
C GLY A 326 17.07 1.52 -7.44
N GLY A 327 16.39 0.93 -6.46
CA GLY A 327 16.99 0.01 -5.49
C GLY A 327 17.74 0.72 -4.37
N ARG A 328 18.07 -0.01 -3.29
CA ARG A 328 18.66 0.55 -2.08
C ARG A 328 20.15 0.27 -2.01
N GLU A 329 20.97 1.30 -1.82
CA GLU A 329 22.43 1.15 -1.75
C GLU A 329 22.92 0.78 -0.34
N TRP A 330 23.88 -0.15 -0.25
CA TRP A 330 24.47 -0.64 0.99
C TRP A 330 25.99 -0.36 1.10
N ASP A 331 26.44 0.02 2.29
CA ASP A 331 27.82 0.08 2.74
C ASP A 331 28.20 -1.30 3.30
N VAL A 332 28.90 -2.11 2.50
CA VAL A 332 29.35 -3.46 2.86
C VAL A 332 30.87 -3.47 3.01
N ARG A 333 31.37 -3.62 4.24
CA ARG A 333 32.81 -3.58 4.53
C ARG A 333 33.21 -4.33 5.80
N LEU A 334 34.42 -4.87 5.76
CA LEU A 334 35.14 -5.40 6.91
C LEU A 334 35.56 -4.25 7.83
N VAL A 335 35.27 -4.32 9.13
CA VAL A 335 35.67 -3.32 10.13
C VAL A 335 36.17 -3.97 11.41
N THR A 336 37.27 -3.46 11.99
CA THR A 336 37.75 -3.89 13.31
C THR A 336 36.90 -3.26 14.43
N PRO A 337 36.23 -4.05 15.29
CA PRO A 337 35.47 -3.51 16.42
C PRO A 337 36.34 -2.69 17.38
N ARG A 338 35.83 -1.57 17.89
CA ARG A 338 36.60 -0.69 18.80
C ARG A 338 36.93 -1.35 20.14
N ALA A 339 36.17 -2.36 20.58
CA ALA A 339 36.44 -3.13 21.79
C ALA A 339 37.80 -3.86 21.74
N LEU A 340 38.28 -4.24 20.55
CA LEU A 340 39.59 -4.86 20.34
C LEU A 340 40.76 -3.86 20.29
N LYS A 341 40.53 -2.56 20.54
CA LYS A 341 41.58 -1.52 20.52
C LYS A 341 42.00 -0.99 21.88
N THR A 342 41.44 -1.50 22.99
CA THR A 342 41.76 -1.05 24.36
C THR A 342 42.53 -2.10 25.15
N SER A 343 43.84 -2.23 24.88
CA SER A 343 44.85 -2.73 25.83
C SER A 343 46.29 -2.51 25.32
N PRO A 344 47.01 -1.47 25.79
CA PRO A 344 48.46 -1.39 25.72
C PRO A 344 49.09 -1.80 27.07
N GLY A 345 49.73 -2.96 27.13
CA GLY A 345 50.40 -3.46 28.33
C GLY A 345 51.08 -4.80 28.09
N GLU A 346 52.40 -4.87 28.29
CA GLU A 346 53.23 -6.03 27.93
C GLU A 346 53.12 -7.18 28.95
N LYS A 347 53.21 -8.43 28.47
CA LYS A 347 54.45 -9.22 28.63
C LYS A 347 54.44 -10.52 27.81
N GLN A 348 55.64 -10.99 27.48
CA GLN A 348 55.88 -12.25 26.78
C GLN A 348 55.96 -13.44 27.75
N SER A 349 55.50 -14.60 27.31
CA SER A 349 56.00 -15.92 27.72
C SER A 349 55.84 -16.90 26.55
N THR A 350 56.82 -17.77 26.35
CA THR A 350 57.00 -18.59 25.13
C THR A 350 56.97 -20.08 25.44
N VAL A 351 56.48 -20.89 24.48
CA VAL A 351 56.76 -22.35 24.35
C VAL A 351 56.06 -23.21 25.45
N GLU A 352 55.63 -24.47 25.27
CA GLU A 352 55.96 -25.53 24.29
C GLU A 352 54.72 -26.32 23.77
N THR A 353 54.94 -27.44 23.07
CA THR A 353 53.97 -28.24 22.29
C THR A 353 53.41 -29.49 23.00
N ALA A 354 52.25 -29.98 22.52
CA ALA A 354 51.83 -31.38 22.58
C ALA A 354 50.84 -31.70 21.44
N GLU A 355 50.82 -32.94 20.95
CA GLU A 355 50.11 -33.37 19.74
C GLU A 355 48.87 -34.25 20.05
N GLY A 356 47.97 -34.45 19.07
CA GLY A 356 46.84 -35.38 19.19
C GLY A 356 45.77 -35.20 18.10
N GLU A 357 45.84 -36.00 17.03
CA GLU A 357 44.92 -35.99 15.88
C GLU A 357 43.71 -36.93 16.05
N VAL A 358 42.55 -36.55 15.50
CA VAL A 358 41.70 -37.40 14.63
C VAL A 358 40.97 -36.46 13.64
N GLU A 359 40.85 -36.85 12.37
CA GLU A 359 40.17 -36.06 11.33
C GLU A 359 38.69 -36.44 11.11
N ASP A 360 37.90 -35.46 10.64
CA ASP A 360 36.76 -35.63 9.73
C ASP A 360 36.70 -34.35 8.84
N PRO A 361 36.06 -34.32 7.66
CA PRO A 361 36.45 -33.42 6.57
C PRO A 361 36.20 -31.92 6.81
N LYS A 362 37.26 -31.13 6.65
CA LYS A 362 37.25 -29.68 6.89
C LYS A 362 36.33 -28.91 5.93
N VAL A 363 35.36 -28.20 6.51
CA VAL A 363 34.90 -26.91 5.98
C VAL A 363 36.12 -25.97 5.86
N PRO A 364 36.26 -25.16 4.79
CA PRO A 364 37.41 -24.27 4.64
C PRO A 364 37.63 -23.40 5.89
N GLU A 365 38.87 -23.40 6.39
CA GLU A 365 39.23 -22.78 7.67
C GLU A 365 38.86 -21.28 7.67
N THR A 366 38.18 -20.85 8.74
CA THR A 366 37.76 -19.46 8.93
C THR A 366 38.96 -18.59 9.30
N PHE A 367 39.75 -18.23 8.28
CA PHE A 367 40.94 -17.39 8.41
C PHE A 367 40.60 -16.09 9.15
N ASN A 368 41.09 -16.00 10.38
CA ASN A 368 40.59 -15.10 11.40
C ASN A 368 41.14 -13.67 11.23
N PHE A 369 40.66 -12.98 10.19
CA PHE A 369 40.70 -11.52 10.16
C PHE A 369 39.88 -11.00 11.35
N GLY A 370 40.54 -10.32 12.30
CA GLY A 370 39.92 -9.68 13.46
C GLY A 370 39.09 -8.44 13.13
N GLY A 371 38.20 -8.55 12.15
CA GLY A 371 37.24 -7.54 11.73
C GLY A 371 35.93 -8.19 11.32
N GLU A 372 34.82 -7.64 11.79
CA GLU A 372 33.48 -8.09 11.46
C GLU A 372 33.09 -7.55 10.08
N MET A 373 32.36 -8.33 9.28
CA MET A 373 31.70 -7.81 8.08
C MET A 373 30.47 -7.01 8.52
N VAL A 374 30.48 -5.71 8.23
CA VAL A 374 29.39 -4.79 8.54
C VAL A 374 28.72 -4.36 7.25
N CYS A 375 27.41 -4.63 7.18
CA CYS A 375 26.51 -4.22 6.10
C CYS A 375 25.52 -3.21 6.67
N ARG A 376 25.45 -2.00 6.08
CA ARG A 376 24.52 -0.94 6.53
C ARG A 376 23.90 -0.25 5.32
N PRO A 377 22.60 0.11 5.34
CA PRO A 377 22.03 0.92 4.26
C PRO A 377 22.71 2.30 4.24
N LYS A 378 23.11 2.78 3.06
CA LYS A 378 23.64 4.14 2.92
C LYS A 378 22.50 5.15 3.03
N VAL A 379 22.68 6.17 3.87
CA VAL A 379 21.72 7.26 4.06
C VAL A 379 22.45 8.58 3.77
N GLY A 380 22.03 9.29 2.71
CA GLY A 380 22.55 10.62 2.37
C GLY A 380 23.94 10.63 1.73
N GLY A 381 24.08 10.09 0.52
CA GLY A 381 25.30 10.26 -0.29
C GLY A 381 25.51 11.73 -0.70
N ARG A 382 26.62 12.35 -0.26
CA ARG A 382 26.97 13.74 -0.62
C ARG A 382 27.64 13.80 -1.99
N VAL A 383 26.96 14.39 -2.97
CA VAL A 383 27.60 14.86 -4.22
C VAL A 383 28.36 16.16 -3.93
N SER A 384 29.61 16.28 -4.42
CA SER A 384 30.43 17.48 -4.18
C SER A 384 31.35 17.82 -5.35
N GLY A 385 31.28 19.06 -5.83
CA GLY A 385 32.09 19.60 -6.94
C GLY A 385 31.32 19.59 -8.27
N GLY A 386 31.31 20.65 -9.08
CA GLY A 386 31.90 21.97 -8.86
C GLY A 386 31.47 23.00 -9.94
N GLY A 387 30.28 23.58 -9.80
CA GLY A 387 29.70 24.52 -10.79
C GLY A 387 28.67 25.48 -10.20
N PHE A 388 28.89 25.91 -8.95
CA PHE A 388 27.80 26.12 -8.00
C PHE A 388 26.90 27.34 -8.19
N VAL A 389 27.30 28.41 -8.89
CA VAL A 389 26.48 29.65 -8.91
C VAL A 389 25.37 29.60 -9.97
N ARG A 390 25.70 29.25 -11.23
CA ARG A 390 24.74 29.32 -12.33
C ARG A 390 23.70 28.20 -12.28
N THR A 391 24.15 26.97 -12.03
CA THR A 391 23.27 25.79 -11.97
C THR A 391 22.40 25.80 -10.73
N ALA A 392 22.87 26.32 -9.58
CA ALA A 392 22.03 26.45 -8.39
C ALA A 392 20.89 27.46 -8.58
N SER A 393 21.10 28.55 -9.33
CA SER A 393 20.00 29.47 -9.68
C SER A 393 18.93 28.79 -10.54
N GLN A 394 19.32 27.92 -11.48
CA GLN A 394 18.39 27.23 -12.38
C GLN A 394 17.73 26.01 -11.74
N LEU A 395 18.46 25.22 -10.94
CA LEU A 395 17.90 24.14 -10.11
C LEU A 395 17.03 24.69 -8.97
N GLY A 396 17.38 25.83 -8.39
CA GLY A 396 16.54 26.52 -7.41
C GLY A 396 15.22 26.96 -8.02
N ALA A 397 15.26 27.62 -9.18
CA ALA A 397 14.05 27.98 -9.93
C ALA A 397 13.21 26.74 -10.33
N LEU A 398 13.85 25.67 -10.80
CA LEU A 398 13.15 24.44 -11.18
C LEU A 398 12.58 23.68 -9.97
N ALA A 399 13.31 23.57 -8.87
CA ALA A 399 12.84 22.93 -7.64
C ALA A 399 11.70 23.72 -7.00
N VAL A 400 11.78 25.06 -6.96
CA VAL A 400 10.66 25.91 -6.54
C VAL A 400 9.46 25.71 -7.48
N LEU A 401 9.65 25.67 -8.80
CA LEU A 401 8.56 25.40 -9.75
C LEU A 401 7.94 24.02 -9.52
N THR A 402 8.73 22.98 -9.31
CA THR A 402 8.25 21.61 -9.03
C THR A 402 7.54 21.52 -7.69
N ILE A 403 8.05 22.16 -6.63
CA ILE A 403 7.40 22.21 -5.31
C ILE A 403 6.08 22.97 -5.41
N VAL A 404 6.04 24.10 -6.13
CA VAL A 404 4.80 24.86 -6.39
C VAL A 404 3.80 24.05 -7.20
N VAL A 405 4.22 23.33 -8.24
CA VAL A 405 3.35 22.45 -9.04
C VAL A 405 2.82 21.27 -8.21
N ILE A 406 3.66 20.61 -7.41
CA ILE A 406 3.24 19.54 -6.50
C ILE A 406 2.26 20.11 -5.46
N PHE A 407 2.57 21.24 -4.83
CA PHE A 407 1.69 21.90 -3.87
C PHE A 407 0.31 22.26 -4.47
N PHE A 408 0.27 22.83 -5.69
CA PHE A 408 -1.00 23.15 -6.35
C PHE A 408 -1.77 21.93 -6.87
N LEU A 409 -1.10 20.82 -7.18
CA LEU A 409 -1.76 19.55 -7.49
C LEU A 409 -2.30 18.90 -6.21
N ASP A 410 -1.51 18.89 -5.15
CA ASP A 410 -1.83 18.23 -3.88
C ASP A 410 -2.96 18.94 -3.11
N ASN A 411 -2.89 20.28 -3.02
CA ASN A 411 -3.94 21.16 -2.51
C ASN A 411 -5.25 21.12 -3.33
N LYS A 412 -5.30 20.35 -4.42
CA LYS A 412 -6.45 20.26 -5.34
C LYS A 412 -6.92 18.83 -5.64
N PHE A 413 -6.04 17.84 -5.42
CA PHE A 413 -6.28 16.44 -5.80
C PHE A 413 -5.70 15.39 -4.83
N ARG A 414 -4.96 15.78 -3.76
CA ARG A 414 -4.20 14.87 -2.85
C ARG A 414 -3.37 13.83 -3.60
N VAL A 415 -2.19 14.23 -4.05
CA VAL A 415 -1.26 13.40 -4.85
C VAL A 415 -0.06 12.89 -4.05
N LEU A 416 0.09 13.33 -2.79
CA LEU A 416 1.05 12.75 -1.85
C LEU A 416 0.42 11.58 -1.05
N PRO A 417 1.21 10.59 -0.60
CA PRO A 417 0.72 9.52 0.26
C PRO A 417 0.19 10.02 1.61
N SER A 418 -0.78 9.33 2.18
CA SER A 418 -1.30 9.58 3.54
C SER A 418 -0.18 9.61 4.59
N ALA A 419 0.80 8.72 4.48
CA ALA A 419 1.99 8.72 5.33
C ALA A 419 2.80 10.02 5.23
N ILE A 420 2.85 10.70 4.07
CA ILE A 420 3.52 12.01 3.94
C ILE A 420 2.63 13.14 4.48
N HIS A 421 1.31 13.07 4.32
CA HIS A 421 0.39 14.01 4.97
C HIS A 421 0.44 13.94 6.50
N ASN A 422 0.68 12.74 7.07
CA ASN A 422 0.69 12.50 8.51
C ASN A 422 2.10 12.57 9.14
N ALA A 423 3.17 12.29 8.38
CA ALA A 423 4.57 12.31 8.86
C ALA A 423 5.43 13.45 8.30
N LEU A 424 4.90 14.32 7.43
CA LEU A 424 5.35 15.70 7.45
C LEU A 424 4.96 16.29 8.81
N PRO A 425 5.90 16.72 9.66
CA PRO A 425 5.52 17.61 10.73
C PRO A 425 4.95 18.88 10.09
N ALA A 426 3.67 19.12 10.31
CA ALA A 426 3.21 20.49 10.41
C ALA A 426 4.05 21.11 11.55
N HIS A 427 5.12 21.82 11.17
CA HIS A 427 5.87 22.64 12.10
C HIS A 427 4.86 23.61 12.71
N HIS A 428 4.56 23.44 13.99
CA HIS A 428 3.56 24.21 14.71
C HIS A 428 4.23 25.21 15.68
N PRO A 429 4.63 26.41 15.22
CA PRO A 429 4.07 27.61 15.83
C PRO A 429 2.56 27.67 15.49
N GLY A 430 1.76 28.35 16.31
CA GLY A 430 0.31 28.27 16.18
C GLY A 430 -0.21 28.86 14.86
N LEU A 431 -1.21 28.20 14.27
CA LEU A 431 -2.09 28.84 13.28
C LEU A 431 -3.29 29.40 14.04
N VAL A 432 -3.54 30.71 13.88
CA VAL A 432 -4.72 31.40 14.42
C VAL A 432 -5.70 31.74 13.30
N ILE A 433 -6.98 31.63 13.58
CA ILE A 433 -8.05 31.98 12.65
C ILE A 433 -8.29 33.50 12.75
N THR A 434 -8.21 34.18 11.60
CA THR A 434 -8.40 35.64 11.54
C THR A 434 -9.77 36.03 11.01
N ASP A 435 -10.40 35.21 10.17
CA ASP A 435 -11.75 35.47 9.65
C ASP A 435 -12.47 34.15 9.31
N ILE A 436 -13.80 34.15 9.37
CA ILE A 436 -14.66 33.02 8.98
C ILE A 436 -15.82 33.59 8.17
N THR A 437 -16.23 32.92 7.10
CA THR A 437 -17.43 33.28 6.34
C THR A 437 -18.10 32.05 5.73
N VAL A 438 -19.29 32.23 5.18
CA VAL A 438 -20.06 31.18 4.51
C VAL A 438 -20.48 31.68 3.13
N THR A 439 -20.31 30.85 2.11
CA THR A 439 -20.78 31.14 0.75
C THR A 439 -21.80 30.11 0.30
N SER A 440 -22.98 30.57 -0.12
CA SER A 440 -23.98 29.76 -0.83
C SER A 440 -23.85 29.98 -2.35
N CYS A 441 -24.04 28.93 -3.13
CA CYS A 441 -24.13 29.01 -4.59
C CYS A 441 -25.20 28.07 -5.13
N SER A 442 -25.65 28.31 -6.37
CA SER A 442 -26.64 27.48 -7.04
C SER A 442 -25.98 26.54 -8.05
N ARG A 443 -26.45 25.29 -8.06
CA ARG A 443 -26.09 24.26 -9.05
C ARG A 443 -26.72 24.51 -10.44
N ILE A 444 -27.67 25.46 -10.54
CA ILE A 444 -28.32 25.87 -11.80
C ILE A 444 -27.74 27.20 -12.31
N ASN A 445 -27.49 28.18 -11.43
CA ASN A 445 -26.95 29.48 -11.85
C ASN A 445 -25.42 29.44 -11.97
N LEU A 446 -24.93 29.21 -13.19
CA LEU A 446 -23.51 29.17 -13.56
C LEU A 446 -22.71 30.44 -13.22
N PHE A 447 -23.36 31.56 -12.89
CA PHE A 447 -22.71 32.80 -12.44
C PHE A 447 -22.51 32.88 -10.92
N THR A 448 -22.89 31.84 -10.16
CA THR A 448 -22.68 31.77 -8.70
C THR A 448 -21.55 30.82 -8.33
N SER A 449 -20.72 31.18 -7.34
CA SER A 449 -19.54 30.40 -6.92
C SER A 449 -19.53 30.15 -5.42
N CYS A 450 -19.38 28.89 -5.02
CA CYS A 450 -19.06 28.47 -3.64
C CYS A 450 -17.55 28.46 -3.37
N LYS A 451 -16.75 29.20 -4.15
CA LYS A 451 -15.30 29.30 -4.02
C LYS A 451 -14.90 30.76 -3.92
N LEU A 452 -14.26 31.08 -2.80
CA LEU A 452 -13.50 32.32 -2.62
C LEU A 452 -12.07 32.13 -3.18
N ASP A 453 -11.27 33.20 -3.10
CA ASP A 453 -9.85 33.17 -3.41
C ASP A 453 -9.10 32.18 -2.49
N ALA A 454 -8.48 31.17 -3.09
CA ALA A 454 -7.80 30.07 -2.39
C ALA A 454 -6.43 30.46 -1.82
N GLU A 455 -5.85 31.61 -2.21
CA GLU A 455 -4.65 32.14 -1.57
C GLU A 455 -4.97 32.82 -0.23
N VAL A 456 -6.23 33.22 -0.02
CA VAL A 456 -6.70 33.95 1.16
C VAL A 456 -7.62 33.11 2.06
N TRP A 457 -8.46 32.25 1.47
CA TRP A 457 -9.50 31.49 2.15
C TRP A 457 -9.35 29.99 1.95
N HIS A 458 -9.18 29.26 3.05
CA HIS A 458 -9.27 27.80 3.08
C HIS A 458 -10.74 27.38 3.22
N ARG A 459 -11.26 26.57 2.30
CA ARG A 459 -12.62 26.03 2.38
C ARG A 459 -12.65 24.76 3.23
N ILE A 460 -13.68 24.61 4.07
CA ILE A 460 -13.99 23.33 4.72
C ILE A 460 -14.80 22.52 3.72
N GLU A 461 -14.30 21.36 3.31
CA GLU A 461 -14.88 20.51 2.24
C GLU A 461 -16.08 19.68 2.73
N LYS A 462 -17.05 20.36 3.35
CA LYS A 462 -18.35 19.82 3.79
C LYS A 462 -19.45 20.72 3.24
N ASP A 463 -20.29 20.20 2.35
CA ASP A 463 -21.49 20.92 1.88
C ASP A 463 -22.47 21.00 3.05
N LEU A 464 -22.84 22.21 3.47
CA LEU A 464 -23.68 22.43 4.65
C LEU A 464 -25.11 21.86 4.49
N TYR A 465 -25.50 21.50 3.27
CA TYR A 465 -26.77 20.82 2.97
C TYR A 465 -26.62 19.29 2.82
N LEU A 466 -25.44 18.71 3.09
CA LEU A 466 -25.13 17.28 2.93
C LEU A 466 -25.59 16.70 1.58
N GLY A 467 -25.35 17.45 0.50
CA GLY A 467 -25.75 17.08 -0.86
C GLY A 467 -27.25 17.28 -1.18
N LYS A 468 -28.13 17.34 -0.17
CA LYS A 468 -29.60 17.39 -0.31
C LYS A 468 -30.17 18.75 -0.72
N GLY A 469 -29.33 19.78 -0.83
CA GLY A 469 -29.71 21.08 -1.40
C GLY A 469 -30.16 20.95 -2.85
N TRP A 470 -31.48 21.06 -3.09
CA TRP A 470 -32.14 20.73 -4.37
C TRP A 470 -31.50 21.43 -5.58
N VAL A 471 -31.13 22.71 -5.40
CA VAL A 471 -30.49 23.55 -6.41
C VAL A 471 -29.30 24.34 -5.84
N SER A 472 -28.84 24.00 -4.64
CA SER A 472 -27.95 24.82 -3.80
C SER A 472 -26.86 23.99 -3.11
N SER A 473 -25.71 24.61 -2.90
CA SER A 473 -24.65 24.14 -2.01
C SER A 473 -24.15 25.30 -1.15
N ALA A 474 -23.60 25.04 0.03
CA ALA A 474 -22.98 26.06 0.87
C ALA A 474 -21.76 25.50 1.60
N PHE A 475 -20.76 26.34 1.88
CA PHE A 475 -19.49 25.92 2.52
C PHE A 475 -18.93 27.00 3.44
N VAL A 476 -18.39 26.57 4.59
CA VAL A 476 -17.59 27.44 5.48
C VAL A 476 -16.21 27.67 4.86
N HIS A 477 -15.74 28.91 4.95
CA HIS A 477 -14.41 29.34 4.55
C HIS A 477 -13.72 30.04 5.73
N ILE A 478 -12.44 29.77 5.94
CA ILE A 478 -11.62 30.33 7.02
C ILE A 478 -10.37 31.02 6.47
N LYS A 479 -9.99 32.16 7.06
CA LYS A 479 -8.64 32.72 6.96
C LYS A 479 -7.83 32.28 8.16
N ARG A 480 -6.61 31.81 7.93
CA ARG A 480 -5.66 31.42 8.98
C ARG A 480 -4.29 32.03 8.71
N LYS A 481 -3.62 32.49 9.75
CA LYS A 481 -2.25 33.05 9.70
C LYS A 481 -1.41 32.40 10.80
N LYS A 482 -0.10 32.33 10.65
CA LYS A 482 0.76 31.90 11.77
C LYS A 482 0.87 33.01 12.81
N GLU A 483 1.04 32.64 14.08
CA GLU A 483 1.22 33.57 15.20
C GLU A 483 2.37 34.56 14.95
N GLU A 484 3.50 34.10 14.38
CA GLU A 484 4.67 34.93 14.08
C GLU A 484 4.54 35.80 12.82
N GLU A 485 3.48 35.60 12.01
CA GLU A 485 3.22 36.37 10.79
C GLU A 485 2.22 37.51 11.01
N LEU A 486 1.64 37.65 12.21
CA LEU A 486 0.66 38.68 12.55
C LEU A 486 1.26 40.10 12.50
N LEU A 487 0.57 41.01 11.81
CA LEU A 487 0.87 42.44 11.79
C LEU A 487 0.16 43.16 12.94
N ALA A 488 0.57 44.40 13.22
CA ALA A 488 0.01 45.19 14.34
C ALA A 488 -1.47 45.57 14.16
N ASP A 489 -2.00 45.46 12.95
CA ASP A 489 -3.38 45.70 12.55
C ASP A 489 -4.19 44.41 12.28
N ASP A 490 -3.55 43.24 12.27
CA ASP A 490 -4.25 41.95 12.15
C ASP A 490 -5.15 41.70 13.36
N LYS A 491 -6.43 41.40 13.10
CA LYS A 491 -7.36 40.95 14.15
C LYS A 491 -7.57 39.44 14.10
N VAL A 492 -7.19 38.76 15.19
CA VAL A 492 -7.49 37.34 15.43
C VAL A 492 -8.90 37.17 16.00
N ILE A 493 -9.50 36.00 15.78
CA ILE A 493 -10.80 35.66 16.37
C ILE A 493 -10.60 35.17 17.81
N VAL A 494 -11.30 35.80 18.75
CA VAL A 494 -11.31 35.44 20.17
C VAL A 494 -12.65 34.87 20.64
N ASP A 495 -13.74 35.09 19.89
CA ASP A 495 -15.00 34.39 20.11
C ASP A 495 -15.84 34.27 18.82
N VAL A 496 -16.69 33.25 18.75
CA VAL A 496 -17.64 33.00 17.66
C VAL A 496 -18.95 32.52 18.24
N LYS A 497 -20.06 33.03 17.71
CA LYS A 497 -21.43 32.61 18.04
C LYS A 497 -22.24 32.42 16.76
N VAL A 498 -23.27 31.58 16.82
CA VAL A 498 -24.23 31.36 15.74
C VAL A 498 -25.62 31.65 16.29
N GLY A 499 -26.39 32.51 15.60
CA GLY A 499 -27.73 32.92 16.03
C GLY A 499 -28.31 34.13 15.28
N ARG A 500 -29.62 34.36 15.44
CA ARG A 500 -30.36 35.46 14.78
C ARG A 500 -30.15 36.85 15.38
N LEU A 501 -29.64 36.92 16.62
CA LEU A 501 -29.54 38.15 17.40
C LEU A 501 -28.07 38.54 17.60
N ASP A 502 -27.80 39.84 17.65
CA ASP A 502 -26.46 40.39 17.94
C ASP A 502 -26.05 40.05 19.39
N PRO A 503 -24.95 39.30 19.61
CA PRO A 503 -24.55 38.89 20.95
C PRO A 503 -24.15 40.05 21.88
N SER A 504 -23.84 41.25 21.36
CA SER A 504 -23.55 42.45 22.16
C SER A 504 -24.73 42.91 23.04
N THR A 505 -25.95 42.44 22.75
CA THR A 505 -27.12 42.62 23.62
C THR A 505 -27.01 41.86 24.94
N THR A 506 -26.14 40.85 25.01
CA THR A 506 -25.88 40.03 26.22
C THR A 506 -24.45 40.22 26.74
N ASP A 507 -23.44 40.27 25.86
CA ASP A 507 -22.05 40.50 26.23
C ASP A 507 -21.71 42.01 26.24
N LYS A 508 -21.66 42.63 27.43
CA LYS A 508 -21.12 43.99 27.59
C LYS A 508 -19.59 43.98 27.40
N GLY A 509 -19.12 44.14 26.17
CA GLY A 509 -17.70 44.16 25.83
C GLY A 509 -16.98 45.46 26.20
N GLU A 510 -15.69 45.36 26.54
CA GLU A 510 -14.79 46.49 26.78
C GLU A 510 -13.91 46.76 25.53
N GLY A 511 -13.93 48.00 25.02
CA GLY A 511 -13.03 48.47 23.96
C GLY A 511 -13.41 48.08 22.53
N ASP A 512 -12.41 47.98 21.64
CA ASP A 512 -12.58 47.79 20.19
C ASP A 512 -13.07 46.39 19.73
N GLU A 513 -13.32 45.48 20.67
CA GLU A 513 -13.71 44.09 20.39
C GLU A 513 -15.23 43.96 20.17
N ARG A 514 -15.70 44.54 19.07
CA ARG A 514 -17.10 44.44 18.65
C ARG A 514 -17.40 43.09 17.98
N TRP A 515 -18.66 42.68 18.04
CA TRP A 515 -19.20 41.57 17.26
C TRP A 515 -19.40 42.00 15.81
N GLU A 516 -18.92 41.19 14.87
CA GLU A 516 -19.10 41.37 13.43
C GLU A 516 -20.00 40.26 12.87
N SER A 517 -21.06 40.64 12.16
CA SER A 517 -21.95 39.69 11.49
C SER A 517 -21.28 39.09 10.23
N ARG A 518 -21.69 37.86 9.88
CA ARG A 518 -21.30 37.08 8.70
C ARG A 518 -22.53 36.28 8.21
N PRO A 519 -22.52 35.72 6.98
CA PRO A 519 -23.63 34.92 6.47
C PRO A 519 -23.92 33.66 7.32
N ALA A 520 -25.10 33.06 7.11
CA ALA A 520 -25.61 31.92 7.88
C ALA A 520 -25.77 32.14 9.40
N GLY A 521 -25.98 33.40 9.83
CA GLY A 521 -26.18 33.75 11.25
C GLY A 521 -24.92 33.69 12.10
N LEU A 522 -23.74 33.71 11.47
CA LEU A 522 -22.46 33.65 12.13
C LEU A 522 -22.04 35.04 12.65
N TRP A 523 -21.51 35.09 13.87
CA TRP A 523 -20.99 36.30 14.51
C TRP A 523 -19.56 36.06 14.99
N LEU A 524 -18.64 36.97 14.67
CA LEU A 524 -17.23 36.89 15.07
C LEU A 524 -16.89 38.02 16.05
N LYS A 525 -16.20 37.71 17.14
CA LYS A 525 -15.54 38.72 17.99
C LYS A 525 -14.05 38.69 17.70
N ARG A 526 -13.51 39.82 17.24
CA ARG A 526 -12.13 39.94 16.78
C ARG A 526 -11.33 40.93 17.62
N SER A 527 -10.08 40.61 17.93
CA SER A 527 -9.21 41.44 18.76
C SER A 527 -7.89 41.75 18.08
N ALA A 528 -7.44 43.00 18.22
CA ALA A 528 -6.12 43.51 17.83
C ALA A 528 -5.14 43.60 19.02
N LYS A 529 -5.51 43.09 20.21
CA LYS A 529 -4.62 43.14 21.38
C LYS A 529 -3.38 42.29 21.11
N ARG A 530 -2.18 42.80 21.45
CA ARG A 530 -0.86 42.19 21.15
C ARG A 530 -0.70 40.72 21.54
N HIS A 531 -1.43 40.25 22.55
CA HIS A 531 -1.40 38.86 23.05
C HIS A 531 -2.75 38.15 22.89
N ALA A 532 -3.61 38.62 21.99
CA ALA A 532 -4.89 37.97 21.69
C ALA A 532 -4.70 36.59 21.05
N SER A 533 -3.64 36.39 20.27
CA SER A 533 -3.24 35.12 19.64
C SER A 533 -2.77 34.08 20.65
N ASP A 534 -1.96 34.48 21.64
CA ASP A 534 -1.47 33.61 22.72
C ASP A 534 -2.56 33.18 23.72
N SER A 535 -3.75 33.79 23.65
CA SER A 535 -4.84 33.54 24.59
C SER A 535 -5.46 32.16 24.43
N HIS A 536 -5.80 31.51 25.55
CA HIS A 536 -6.65 30.31 25.57
C HIS A 536 -8.06 30.54 24.99
N GLN A 537 -8.46 31.79 24.70
CA GLN A 537 -9.71 32.11 24.00
C GLN A 537 -9.55 32.16 22.47
N ALA A 538 -8.33 32.35 21.96
CA ALA A 538 -8.05 32.48 20.53
C ALA A 538 -8.49 31.24 19.77
N ILE A 539 -9.19 31.40 18.65
CA ILE A 539 -9.61 30.27 17.83
C ILE A 539 -8.49 29.87 16.87
N THR A 540 -8.04 28.61 16.95
CA THR A 540 -6.93 28.06 16.15
C THR A 540 -7.40 27.11 15.06
N SER A 541 -8.61 26.55 15.16
CA SER A 541 -9.18 25.67 14.14
C SER A 541 -10.71 25.73 14.13
N VAL A 542 -11.30 25.36 13.00
CA VAL A 542 -12.76 25.35 12.75
C VAL A 542 -13.09 24.10 11.94
N ASP A 543 -14.21 23.47 12.27
CA ASP A 543 -14.78 22.29 11.60
C ASP A 543 -16.31 22.42 11.55
N VAL A 544 -16.97 21.56 10.79
CA VAL A 544 -18.44 21.46 10.72
C VAL A 544 -18.85 20.05 11.05
N LEU A 545 -19.84 19.90 11.92
CA LEU A 545 -20.43 18.62 12.31
C LEU A 545 -21.95 18.73 12.19
N PHE A 546 -22.65 17.59 12.16
CA PHE A 546 -24.07 17.60 11.83
C PHE A 546 -24.95 16.63 12.61
N GLY A 547 -26.16 17.13 12.90
CA GLY A 547 -27.14 16.48 13.77
C GLY A 547 -27.39 17.27 15.06
N ALA A 548 -28.57 17.06 15.64
CA ALA A 548 -28.96 17.69 16.90
C ALA A 548 -28.09 17.23 18.10
N ASP A 549 -27.50 16.05 17.96
CA ASP A 549 -26.65 15.30 18.87
C ASP A 549 -25.14 15.35 18.49
N ALA A 550 -24.75 16.22 17.54
CA ALA A 550 -23.35 16.39 17.17
C ALA A 550 -22.49 16.85 18.36
N VAL A 551 -21.41 16.11 18.60
CA VAL A 551 -20.39 16.33 19.64
C VAL A 551 -18.99 16.36 19.02
N ASP A 552 -18.00 16.93 19.71
CA ASP A 552 -16.61 16.99 19.25
C ASP A 552 -15.66 16.60 20.39
N PRO A 553 -15.18 15.35 20.43
CA PRO A 553 -14.44 14.80 21.56
C PRO A 553 -12.94 15.10 21.51
N ARG A 554 -12.49 15.92 20.56
CA ARG A 554 -11.07 16.27 20.37
C ARG A 554 -10.64 17.32 21.41
N ASP A 555 -9.44 17.18 21.96
CA ASP A 555 -8.94 18.09 23.01
C ASP A 555 -8.96 19.57 22.56
N GLY A 556 -9.60 20.41 23.38
CA GLY A 556 -9.72 21.85 23.15
C GLY A 556 -10.77 22.28 22.11
N TRP A 557 -11.52 21.35 21.52
CA TRP A 557 -12.64 21.64 20.62
C TRP A 557 -13.94 21.87 21.38
N GLN A 558 -14.88 22.59 20.76
CA GLN A 558 -16.21 22.84 21.30
C GLN A 558 -17.22 23.20 20.20
N MET A 559 -18.43 22.63 20.32
CA MET A 559 -19.59 23.03 19.53
C MET A 559 -19.99 24.49 19.82
N VAL A 560 -20.47 25.22 18.80
CA VAL A 560 -20.75 26.65 18.89
C VAL A 560 -22.22 26.98 18.61
N GLY A 561 -22.93 27.42 19.65
CA GLY A 561 -24.24 28.08 19.53
C GLY A 561 -25.35 27.17 19.00
N THR A 562 -26.26 27.76 18.22
CA THR A 562 -27.32 27.02 17.50
C THR A 562 -26.81 26.51 16.16
N PRO A 563 -27.56 25.63 15.45
CA PRO A 563 -27.31 25.35 14.05
C PRO A 563 -27.20 26.61 13.19
N MET A 564 -26.46 26.48 12.09
CA MET A 564 -26.24 27.55 11.13
C MET A 564 -27.54 27.91 10.40
N LEU A 565 -27.77 29.20 10.19
CA LEU A 565 -29.02 29.71 9.63
C LEU A 565 -29.01 29.61 8.09
N LEU A 566 -29.36 28.43 7.59
CA LEU A 566 -29.37 28.10 6.15
C LEU A 566 -30.79 28.18 5.57
N ASP A 567 -30.88 28.40 4.26
CA ASP A 567 -32.14 28.73 3.58
C ASP A 567 -33.10 27.53 3.40
N THR A 568 -32.67 26.30 3.68
CA THR A 568 -33.50 25.09 3.57
C THR A 568 -33.74 24.44 4.94
N SER A 569 -34.96 24.56 5.45
CA SER A 569 -35.39 23.91 6.68
C SER A 569 -35.67 22.41 6.47
N GLY A 570 -34.89 21.54 7.10
CA GLY A 570 -35.14 20.10 7.17
C GLY A 570 -34.56 19.51 8.45
N GLU A 571 -35.39 18.84 9.26
CA GLU A 571 -35.11 18.51 10.67
C GLU A 571 -33.97 17.49 10.89
N GLY A 572 -33.44 16.88 9.82
CA GLY A 572 -32.31 15.93 9.90
C GLY A 572 -30.92 16.52 9.59
N HIS A 573 -30.81 17.79 9.19
CA HIS A 573 -29.57 18.35 8.62
C HIS A 573 -29.13 19.66 9.29
N GLU A 574 -29.06 19.65 10.62
CA GLU A 574 -28.45 20.71 11.42
C GLU A 574 -26.93 20.77 11.19
N ALA A 575 -26.48 21.59 10.24
CA ALA A 575 -25.06 21.97 10.15
C ALA A 575 -24.69 22.84 11.37
N ARG A 576 -23.70 22.40 12.15
CA ARG A 576 -23.23 23.05 13.37
C ARG A 576 -21.72 23.31 13.27
N LEU A 577 -21.30 24.46 13.79
CA LEU A 577 -19.89 24.85 13.81
C LEU A 577 -19.21 24.26 15.05
N SER A 578 -18.01 23.68 14.88
CA SER A 578 -17.10 23.35 15.97
C SER A 578 -15.81 24.17 15.84
N VAL A 579 -15.22 24.58 16.96
CA VAL A 579 -14.00 25.39 16.99
C VAL A 579 -13.02 24.90 18.05
N ARG A 580 -11.72 24.92 17.74
CA ARG A 580 -10.65 24.71 18.72
C ARG A 580 -10.17 26.04 19.27
N ARG A 581 -9.98 26.10 20.60
CA ARG A 581 -9.41 27.28 21.28
C ARG A 581 -8.04 27.02 21.88
N GLY A 582 -7.19 28.04 21.84
CA GLY A 582 -5.82 27.98 22.33
C GLY A 582 -4.94 27.01 21.54
N LYS A 583 -3.75 26.76 22.09
CA LYS A 583 -2.72 25.92 21.46
C LYS A 583 -3.06 24.43 21.65
N GLU A 584 -2.76 23.63 20.64
CA GLU A 584 -3.08 22.21 20.56
C GLU A 584 -2.38 21.41 21.66
N ALA A 585 -3.12 20.57 22.38
CA ALA A 585 -2.59 19.71 23.41
C ALA A 585 -1.96 18.45 22.78
N PRO A 586 -0.68 18.13 23.01
CA PRO A 586 -0.09 16.89 22.55
C PRO A 586 -0.62 15.72 23.39
N HIS A 587 -1.46 14.88 22.80
CA HIS A 587 -1.93 13.65 23.43
C HIS A 587 -0.95 12.49 23.16
N SER A 588 -0.76 11.61 24.15
CA SER A 588 0.01 10.38 24.01
C SER A 588 -0.92 9.19 23.86
N ARG A 589 -0.71 8.36 22.83
CA ARG A 589 -1.39 7.05 22.68
C ARG A 589 -1.23 6.23 23.97
N PRO A 590 -2.31 5.73 24.58
CA PRO A 590 -2.20 4.97 25.82
C PRO A 590 -1.46 3.64 25.59
N VAL A 591 -0.86 3.11 26.65
CA VAL A 591 -0.22 1.78 26.64
C VAL A 591 -1.00 0.88 27.60
N PRO A 592 -1.81 -0.06 27.10
CA PRO A 592 -2.59 -0.97 27.94
C PRO A 592 -1.70 -1.77 28.89
N ARG A 593 -2.21 -1.99 30.11
CA ARG A 593 -1.51 -2.74 31.15
C ARG A 593 -2.50 -3.49 32.02
N ILE A 594 -2.09 -4.67 32.47
CA ILE A 594 -2.82 -5.45 33.47
C ILE A 594 -2.87 -4.69 34.80
N ASN A 595 -4.05 -4.67 35.42
CA ASN A 595 -4.29 -4.04 36.72
C ASN A 595 -3.53 -4.73 37.87
N GLU A 596 -3.46 -4.07 39.03
CA GLU A 596 -2.75 -4.60 40.21
C GLU A 596 -3.30 -5.96 40.70
N ASN A 597 -4.60 -6.21 40.48
CA ASN A 597 -5.26 -7.49 40.75
C ASN A 597 -4.91 -8.62 39.75
N GLY A 598 -4.11 -8.34 38.72
CA GLY A 598 -3.74 -9.30 37.68
C GLY A 598 -4.81 -9.52 36.60
N LYS A 599 -5.83 -8.66 36.52
CA LYS A 599 -6.92 -8.73 35.54
C LYS A 599 -6.88 -7.66 34.46
N PHE A 600 -7.55 -7.95 33.36
CA PHE A 600 -7.86 -7.02 32.28
C PHE A 600 -9.27 -7.29 31.74
N LYS A 601 -10.14 -6.28 31.70
CA LYS A 601 -11.52 -6.41 31.21
C LYS A 601 -11.68 -5.74 29.85
N ILE A 602 -12.12 -6.53 28.85
CA ILE A 602 -12.52 -6.03 27.54
C ILE A 602 -14.05 -5.94 27.47
N MET A 603 -14.57 -4.84 26.93
CA MET A 603 -15.96 -4.68 26.52
C MET A 603 -16.04 -4.63 24.99
N GLN A 604 -16.67 -5.62 24.37
CA GLN A 604 -16.84 -5.69 22.93
C GLN A 604 -18.18 -5.07 22.54
N VAL A 605 -18.12 -4.03 21.70
CA VAL A 605 -19.25 -3.25 21.24
C VAL A 605 -19.35 -3.41 19.73
N ALA A 606 -20.41 -4.05 19.26
CA ALA A 606 -20.66 -4.33 17.85
C ALA A 606 -21.94 -3.65 17.38
N ASP A 607 -22.00 -3.38 16.08
CA ASP A 607 -23.23 -3.11 15.35
C ASP A 607 -24.03 -1.94 15.99
N LEU A 608 -23.34 -0.81 16.27
CA LEU A 608 -23.97 0.39 16.85
C LEU A 608 -24.88 1.11 15.87
N HIS A 609 -24.58 1.06 14.58
CA HIS A 609 -25.35 1.72 13.52
C HIS A 609 -25.72 3.18 13.85
N LEU A 610 -24.70 4.01 14.13
CA LEU A 610 -24.90 5.44 14.39
C LEU A 610 -25.15 6.22 13.08
N SER A 611 -26.11 7.14 13.11
CA SER A 611 -26.52 8.01 11.99
C SER A 611 -25.86 9.40 12.07
N THR A 612 -26.04 10.22 11.02
CA THR A 612 -25.88 11.69 11.13
C THR A 612 -27.20 12.28 11.63
N GLY A 613 -27.20 12.94 12.79
CA GLY A 613 -28.43 13.16 13.56
C GLY A 613 -28.83 11.93 14.39
N THR A 614 -29.94 12.04 15.13
CA THR A 614 -30.31 11.11 16.22
C THR A 614 -30.76 9.71 15.80
N GLY A 615 -30.90 9.44 14.49
CA GLY A 615 -31.24 8.14 13.93
C GLY A 615 -32.67 7.65 14.21
N ALA A 616 -33.18 6.77 13.36
CA ALA A 616 -34.48 6.14 13.54
C ALA A 616 -34.32 4.70 14.03
N CYS A 617 -35.02 4.32 15.11
CA CYS A 617 -34.95 2.95 15.62
C CYS A 617 -35.51 1.94 14.60
N ARG A 618 -34.83 0.79 14.50
CA ARG A 618 -35.21 -0.39 13.74
C ARG A 618 -35.34 -1.58 14.68
N ASP A 619 -36.44 -2.32 14.52
CA ASP A 619 -36.80 -3.52 15.29
C ASP A 619 -36.60 -3.34 16.82
N GLU A 620 -37.11 -2.25 17.40
CA GLU A 620 -36.82 -1.94 18.79
C GLU A 620 -37.56 -2.84 19.78
N MET A 621 -36.82 -3.40 20.74
CA MET A 621 -37.39 -4.25 21.79
C MET A 621 -37.19 -3.60 23.18
N PRO A 622 -38.24 -3.42 24.00
CA PRO A 622 -39.64 -3.68 23.68
C PRO A 622 -40.19 -2.63 22.69
N VAL A 623 -41.08 -3.07 21.80
CA VAL A 623 -41.73 -2.21 20.80
C VAL A 623 -42.51 -1.11 21.50
N GLY A 624 -42.42 0.12 21.00
CA GLY A 624 -43.18 1.26 21.53
C GLY A 624 -42.71 1.79 22.90
N HIS A 625 -41.47 1.47 23.31
CA HIS A 625 -40.85 2.03 24.52
C HIS A 625 -40.93 3.59 24.54
N ASN A 626 -41.00 4.18 25.74
CA ASN A 626 -41.19 5.63 25.95
C ASN A 626 -42.34 6.27 25.15
N GLY A 627 -43.41 5.50 24.89
CA GLY A 627 -44.60 5.98 24.19
C GLY A 627 -44.47 6.01 22.67
N GLY A 628 -43.57 5.19 22.09
CA GLY A 628 -43.41 5.05 20.64
C GLY A 628 -42.52 6.12 19.98
N LYS A 629 -41.86 6.98 20.76
CA LYS A 629 -40.78 7.83 20.27
C LYS A 629 -39.44 7.16 20.59
N CYS A 630 -38.73 6.73 19.55
CA CYS A 630 -37.45 6.06 19.67
C CYS A 630 -36.45 6.69 18.70
N GLU A 631 -35.47 7.40 19.26
CA GLU A 631 -34.28 7.88 18.56
C GLU A 631 -33.17 6.84 18.76
N ALA A 632 -32.53 6.41 17.67
CA ALA A 632 -31.62 5.27 17.69
C ALA A 632 -30.32 5.59 18.45
N ASP A 633 -29.61 6.62 18.01
CA ASP A 633 -28.30 6.99 18.52
C ASP A 633 -28.35 7.35 20.02
N PRO A 634 -29.27 8.20 20.52
CA PRO A 634 -29.34 8.50 21.95
C PRO A 634 -29.58 7.25 22.82
N ARG A 635 -30.51 6.36 22.43
CA ARG A 635 -30.82 5.14 23.19
C ARG A 635 -29.65 4.16 23.19
N THR A 636 -28.95 4.02 22.06
CA THR A 636 -27.73 3.20 21.94
C THR A 636 -26.58 3.77 22.77
N LEU A 637 -26.34 5.08 22.72
CA LEU A 637 -25.24 5.73 23.44
C LEU A 637 -25.51 5.80 24.95
N GLU A 638 -26.77 5.93 25.38
CA GLU A 638 -27.17 5.78 26.79
C GLU A 638 -26.91 4.35 27.29
N PHE A 639 -27.31 3.33 26.51
CA PHE A 639 -27.07 1.93 26.86
C PHE A 639 -25.57 1.61 26.99
N VAL A 640 -24.76 1.97 26.00
CA VAL A 640 -23.30 1.77 26.03
C VAL A 640 -22.67 2.58 27.16
N GLY A 641 -23.06 3.85 27.31
CA GLY A 641 -22.58 4.73 28.38
C GLY A 641 -22.82 4.16 29.77
N ARG A 642 -24.04 3.68 30.05
CA ARG A 642 -24.41 3.00 31.30
C ARG A 642 -23.51 1.79 31.56
N LEU A 643 -23.26 0.95 30.56
CA LEU A 643 -22.39 -0.23 30.74
C LEU A 643 -20.92 0.14 30.99
N LEU A 644 -20.40 1.22 30.39
CA LEU A 644 -19.06 1.71 30.70
C LEU A 644 -18.93 2.14 32.17
N ASP A 645 -19.95 2.82 32.72
CA ASP A 645 -19.95 3.29 34.11
C ASP A 645 -20.19 2.16 35.13
N GLU A 646 -20.99 1.16 34.78
CA GLU A 646 -21.25 -0.02 35.62
C GLU A 646 -20.09 -1.03 35.62
N GLU A 647 -19.56 -1.37 34.44
CA GLU A 647 -18.59 -2.47 34.29
C GLU A 647 -17.14 -1.99 34.26
N LYS A 648 -16.87 -0.74 33.90
CA LYS A 648 -15.53 -0.12 33.92
C LYS A 648 -14.47 -0.99 33.22
N PRO A 649 -14.59 -1.21 31.90
CA PRO A 649 -13.60 -1.96 31.13
C PRO A 649 -12.27 -1.21 31.04
N ASP A 650 -11.18 -1.97 30.93
CA ASP A 650 -9.83 -1.47 30.69
C ASP A 650 -9.56 -1.20 29.20
N LEU A 651 -10.37 -1.81 28.33
CA LEU A 651 -10.36 -1.65 26.87
C LEU A 651 -11.77 -1.83 26.30
N VAL A 652 -12.15 -0.98 25.34
CA VAL A 652 -13.30 -1.23 24.46
C VAL A 652 -12.81 -1.70 23.09
N VAL A 653 -13.42 -2.74 22.54
CA VAL A 653 -13.21 -3.16 21.15
C VAL A 653 -14.49 -2.90 20.36
N LEU A 654 -14.38 -2.05 19.35
CA LEU A 654 -15.45 -1.70 18.42
C LEU A 654 -15.35 -2.64 17.21
N SER A 655 -16.12 -3.72 17.21
CA SER A 655 -15.99 -4.81 16.23
C SER A 655 -16.89 -4.64 14.99
N GLY A 656 -16.73 -3.50 14.30
CA GLY A 656 -17.42 -3.15 13.05
C GLY A 656 -18.89 -2.72 13.17
N ASP A 657 -19.41 -2.17 12.08
CA ASP A 657 -20.74 -1.57 11.90
C ASP A 657 -21.13 -0.58 13.00
N GLN A 658 -20.19 0.30 13.29
CA GLN A 658 -20.36 1.41 14.22
C GLN A 658 -21.14 2.56 13.57
N ILE A 659 -21.08 2.68 12.24
CA ILE A 659 -21.72 3.71 11.42
C ILE A 659 -22.77 3.07 10.49
N ASN A 660 -23.95 3.68 10.40
CA ASN A 660 -25.06 3.14 9.61
C ASN A 660 -25.14 3.71 8.19
N GLY A 661 -24.06 3.51 7.40
CA GLY A 661 -23.99 3.70 5.95
C GLY A 661 -24.87 4.81 5.37
N GLU A 662 -25.97 4.43 4.72
CA GLU A 662 -26.97 5.30 4.07
C GLU A 662 -27.48 6.46 4.95
N THR A 663 -27.55 6.25 6.27
CA THR A 663 -28.06 7.22 7.24
C THR A 663 -26.96 8.09 7.88
N ALA A 664 -25.70 7.89 7.50
CA ALA A 664 -24.53 8.63 7.98
C ALA A 664 -23.82 9.44 6.87
N PRO A 665 -24.52 10.41 6.21
CA PRO A 665 -23.92 11.28 5.18
C PRO A 665 -22.79 12.20 5.68
N ASP A 666 -22.56 12.31 7.00
CA ASP A 666 -21.28 12.74 7.58
C ASP A 666 -20.81 11.70 8.61
N ALA A 667 -19.94 10.78 8.17
CA ALA A 667 -19.41 9.70 8.99
C ALA A 667 -18.58 10.21 10.20
N GLN A 668 -17.92 11.37 10.08
CA GLN A 668 -17.19 11.99 11.19
C GLN A 668 -18.12 12.30 12.37
N SER A 669 -19.30 12.87 12.10
CA SER A 669 -20.29 13.17 13.13
C SER A 669 -20.83 11.91 13.83
N ALA A 670 -20.85 10.75 13.16
CA ALA A 670 -21.18 9.46 13.79
C ALA A 670 -20.02 8.91 14.64
N ILE A 671 -18.79 8.91 14.10
CA ILE A 671 -17.57 8.47 14.81
C ILE A 671 -17.38 9.23 16.13
N PHE A 672 -17.62 10.54 16.11
CA PHE A 672 -17.42 11.40 17.27
C PHE A 672 -18.35 11.05 18.43
N LYS A 673 -19.58 10.56 18.17
CA LYS A 673 -20.53 10.15 19.22
C LYS A 673 -20.02 8.98 20.06
N TYR A 674 -19.48 7.93 19.43
CA TYR A 674 -18.92 6.81 20.21
C TYR A 674 -17.61 7.20 20.89
N ALA A 675 -16.74 7.95 20.20
CA ALA A 675 -15.44 8.34 20.75
C ALA A 675 -15.60 9.23 22.00
N GLU A 676 -16.59 10.13 22.01
CA GLU A 676 -16.99 10.94 23.17
C GLU A 676 -17.27 10.11 24.44
N LEU A 677 -17.88 8.91 24.31
CA LEU A 677 -18.17 8.04 25.46
C LEU A 677 -16.90 7.50 26.12
N PHE A 678 -15.89 7.15 25.32
CA PHE A 678 -14.63 6.56 25.79
C PHE A 678 -13.65 7.63 26.26
N ILE A 679 -13.53 8.73 25.51
CA ILE A 679 -12.62 9.85 25.79
C ILE A 679 -13.00 10.56 27.09
N LYS A 680 -14.28 10.86 27.33
CA LYS A 680 -14.74 11.42 28.61
C LYS A 680 -14.39 10.54 29.81
N ARG A 681 -14.38 9.21 29.62
CA ARG A 681 -14.08 8.21 30.64
C ARG A 681 -12.61 7.82 30.71
N LYS A 682 -11.78 8.30 29.78
CA LYS A 682 -10.35 7.97 29.61
C LYS A 682 -10.09 6.48 29.39
N ILE A 683 -11.05 5.78 28.79
CA ILE A 683 -10.99 4.35 28.49
C ILE A 683 -10.35 4.18 27.11
N PRO A 684 -9.24 3.42 26.97
CA PRO A 684 -8.67 3.07 25.67
C PRO A 684 -9.65 2.29 24.80
N TYR A 685 -9.63 2.51 23.49
CA TYR A 685 -10.49 1.76 22.56
C TYR A 685 -9.77 1.42 21.25
N ALA A 686 -10.14 0.30 20.63
CA ALA A 686 -9.63 -0.16 19.34
C ALA A 686 -10.80 -0.43 18.38
N THR A 687 -10.64 -0.07 17.10
CA THR A 687 -11.69 -0.16 16.06
C THR A 687 -11.26 -1.06 14.90
N ILE A 688 -12.18 -1.90 14.45
CA ILE A 688 -12.21 -2.52 13.12
C ILE A 688 -13.52 -2.16 12.43
N PHE A 689 -13.58 -2.34 11.11
CA PHE A 689 -14.74 -1.99 10.30
C PHE A 689 -15.59 -3.22 9.96
N GLY A 690 -16.88 -2.97 9.76
CA GLY A 690 -17.80 -3.92 9.14
C GLY A 690 -18.12 -3.56 7.69
N ASN A 691 -19.22 -4.07 7.16
CA ASN A 691 -19.64 -3.81 5.77
C ASN A 691 -20.45 -2.52 5.60
N HIS A 692 -21.07 -1.99 6.65
CA HIS A 692 -21.87 -0.76 6.60
C HIS A 692 -21.06 0.50 6.91
N ASP A 693 -19.92 0.38 7.59
CA ASP A 693 -19.14 1.55 8.05
C ASP A 693 -18.74 2.49 6.89
N ASP A 694 -18.25 1.96 5.77
CA ASP A 694 -17.74 2.75 4.63
C ASP A 694 -18.68 2.85 3.41
N GLU A 695 -19.96 2.49 3.58
CA GLU A 695 -21.03 2.81 2.61
C GLU A 695 -21.41 4.31 2.62
N GLY A 696 -20.98 5.05 3.64
CA GLY A 696 -21.26 6.48 3.83
C GLY A 696 -20.36 7.43 3.04
N SER A 697 -20.16 8.65 3.57
CA SER A 697 -19.44 9.73 2.88
C SER A 697 -17.91 9.72 3.00
N LEU A 698 -17.34 8.83 3.83
CA LEU A 698 -15.91 8.74 4.10
C LEU A 698 -15.44 7.27 3.98
N PRO A 699 -14.51 6.92 3.08
CA PRO A 699 -14.06 5.53 2.91
C PRO A 699 -13.25 5.02 4.12
N ARG A 700 -13.15 3.69 4.27
CA ARG A 700 -12.43 2.99 5.37
C ARG A 700 -11.11 3.63 5.77
N ALA A 701 -10.23 3.89 4.80
CA ALA A 701 -8.94 4.53 5.01
C ALA A 701 -9.04 5.98 5.56
N GLY A 702 -10.04 6.74 5.12
CA GLY A 702 -10.31 8.09 5.63
C GLY A 702 -10.87 8.07 7.05
N GLN A 703 -11.71 7.08 7.38
CA GLN A 703 -12.21 6.87 8.74
C GLN A 703 -11.09 6.46 9.69
N MET A 704 -10.24 5.50 9.32
CA MET A 704 -9.12 5.08 10.16
C MET A 704 -8.13 6.24 10.39
N SER A 705 -7.81 7.00 9.34
CA SER A 705 -6.97 8.20 9.43
C SER A 705 -7.54 9.27 10.39
N LEU A 706 -8.87 9.35 10.55
CA LEU A 706 -9.50 10.15 11.58
C LEU A 706 -9.40 9.49 12.97
N ILE A 707 -9.78 8.22 13.08
CA ILE A 707 -9.86 7.46 14.35
C ILE A 707 -8.49 7.32 15.03
N GLU A 708 -7.39 7.20 14.27
CA GLU A 708 -6.01 7.21 14.79
C GLU A 708 -5.65 8.51 15.53
N THR A 709 -6.25 9.65 15.15
CA THR A 709 -5.94 10.98 15.72
C THR A 709 -6.79 11.34 16.95
N LEU A 710 -7.70 10.46 17.35
CA LEU A 710 -8.59 10.70 18.49
C LEU A 710 -7.93 10.28 19.82
N PRO A 711 -8.08 11.06 20.90
CA PRO A 711 -7.57 10.68 22.22
C PRO A 711 -8.03 9.27 22.64
N TYR A 712 -7.18 8.56 23.38
CA TYR A 712 -7.40 7.18 23.85
C TYR A 712 -7.56 6.09 22.75
N SER A 713 -7.52 6.45 21.47
CA SER A 713 -7.52 5.50 20.36
C SER A 713 -6.27 4.62 20.36
N LEU A 714 -6.48 3.33 20.14
CA LEU A 714 -5.48 2.29 19.93
C LEU A 714 -5.56 1.70 18.52
N SER A 715 -6.36 2.29 17.64
CA SER A 715 -6.53 1.82 16.27
C SER A 715 -5.29 2.07 15.39
N ALA A 716 -5.19 1.36 14.28
CA ALA A 716 -4.20 1.59 13.24
C ALA A 716 -4.69 1.03 11.89
N ALA A 717 -4.28 1.63 10.77
CA ALA A 717 -4.55 1.09 9.43
C ALA A 717 -3.92 -0.28 9.18
N GLY A 718 -2.72 -0.52 9.74
CA GLY A 718 -1.90 -1.68 9.42
C GLY A 718 -0.83 -1.37 8.36
N PRO A 719 -0.17 -2.41 7.81
CA PRO A 719 0.79 -2.24 6.71
C PRO A 719 0.09 -1.88 5.39
N GLU A 720 0.68 -0.97 4.60
CA GLU A 720 0.10 -0.50 3.32
C GLU A 720 0.09 -1.57 2.20
N ASP A 721 0.78 -2.70 2.38
CA ASP A 721 0.89 -3.82 1.44
C ASP A 721 -0.03 -5.02 1.75
N ILE A 722 -0.85 -4.92 2.80
CA ILE A 722 -1.80 -5.95 3.24
C ILE A 722 -3.22 -5.52 2.90
N ASP A 723 -4.03 -6.43 2.34
CA ASP A 723 -5.41 -6.15 1.93
C ASP A 723 -6.29 -5.75 3.12
N GLY A 724 -7.05 -4.66 2.97
CA GLY A 724 -7.97 -4.11 3.98
C GLY A 724 -7.35 -2.99 4.82
N VAL A 725 -8.16 -2.38 5.69
CA VAL A 725 -7.75 -1.29 6.59
C VAL A 725 -8.22 -1.62 8.00
N GLY A 726 -7.28 -1.70 8.95
CA GLY A 726 -7.54 -2.20 10.30
C GLY A 726 -6.90 -3.56 10.57
N ASN A 727 -5.78 -3.88 9.90
CA ASN A 727 -4.98 -5.08 10.15
C ASN A 727 -3.83 -4.76 11.12
N TYR A 728 -4.05 -4.92 12.43
CA TYR A 728 -3.07 -4.56 13.47
C TYR A 728 -3.20 -5.44 14.72
N TYR A 729 -2.38 -5.17 15.73
CA TYR A 729 -2.48 -5.80 17.04
C TYR A 729 -2.24 -4.78 18.17
N VAL A 730 -2.76 -5.10 19.35
CA VAL A 730 -2.59 -4.33 20.58
C VAL A 730 -2.02 -5.26 21.64
N GLU A 731 -0.87 -4.90 22.19
CA GLU A 731 -0.24 -5.62 23.30
C GLU A 731 -0.64 -5.00 24.65
N VAL A 732 -1.03 -5.85 25.60
CA VAL A 732 -1.29 -5.45 26.99
C VAL A 732 -0.10 -5.86 27.85
N LEU A 733 0.57 -4.88 28.42
CA LEU A 733 1.79 -5.12 29.20
C LEU A 733 1.48 -5.71 30.58
N ALA A 734 2.41 -6.52 31.08
CA ALA A 734 2.34 -7.05 32.44
C ALA A 734 2.36 -5.94 33.52
N ARG A 735 1.83 -6.27 34.71
CA ARG A 735 1.68 -5.34 35.86
C ARG A 735 2.98 -4.60 36.24
N GLY A 736 2.82 -3.42 36.86
CA GLY A 736 3.93 -2.58 37.32
C GLY A 736 4.75 -1.99 36.17
N SER A 737 6.08 -1.99 36.31
CA SER A 737 7.01 -1.41 35.31
C SER A 737 7.48 -2.40 34.24
N SER A 738 6.83 -3.56 34.09
CA SER A 738 7.24 -4.57 33.10
C SER A 738 7.07 -4.05 31.66
N LYS A 739 7.94 -4.53 30.77
CA LYS A 739 7.85 -4.32 29.31
C LYS A 739 7.40 -5.57 28.55
N HIS A 740 7.22 -6.70 29.21
CA HIS A 740 6.73 -7.91 28.56
C HIS A 740 5.22 -7.84 28.36
N SER A 741 4.80 -8.14 27.13
CA SER A 741 3.40 -8.33 26.77
C SER A 741 2.86 -9.64 27.36
N ALA A 742 1.65 -9.57 27.91
CA ALA A 742 1.00 -10.66 28.62
C ALA A 742 -0.33 -11.10 27.98
N LEU A 743 -0.83 -10.31 27.03
CA LEU A 743 -2.01 -10.58 26.21
C LEU A 743 -1.83 -9.81 24.89
N THR A 744 -1.92 -10.50 23.75
CA THR A 744 -1.96 -9.87 22.43
C THR A 744 -3.38 -9.93 21.88
N ILE A 745 -3.86 -8.81 21.37
CA ILE A 745 -5.19 -8.66 20.79
C ILE A 745 -5.01 -8.32 19.32
N TYR A 746 -5.27 -9.28 18.44
CA TYR A 746 -5.25 -9.10 16.99
C TYR A 746 -6.58 -8.53 16.51
N LEU A 747 -6.50 -7.57 15.59
CA LEU A 747 -7.63 -6.88 14.98
C LEU A 747 -7.42 -6.95 13.46
N LEU A 748 -8.38 -7.48 12.72
CA LEU A 748 -8.26 -7.71 11.28
C LEU A 748 -9.49 -7.23 10.53
N ASP A 749 -9.27 -6.69 9.33
CA ASP A 749 -10.34 -6.26 8.44
C ASP A 749 -10.95 -7.45 7.70
N THR A 750 -12.26 -7.65 7.85
CA THR A 750 -13.03 -8.67 7.11
C THR A 750 -13.56 -8.17 5.76
N HIS A 751 -13.22 -6.94 5.36
CA HIS A 751 -13.74 -6.28 4.16
C HIS A 751 -15.25 -6.03 4.26
N ALA A 752 -15.99 -6.26 3.17
CA ALA A 752 -17.44 -6.05 3.08
C ALA A 752 -18.08 -7.14 2.21
N TYR A 753 -18.63 -6.77 1.05
CA TYR A 753 -19.32 -7.68 0.13
C TYR A 753 -18.36 -8.36 -0.85
N SER A 754 -18.73 -9.58 -1.29
CA SER A 754 -17.86 -10.45 -2.08
C SER A 754 -17.43 -9.85 -3.42
N PRO A 755 -16.13 -9.88 -3.78
CA PRO A 755 -15.65 -9.48 -5.11
C PRO A 755 -16.00 -10.50 -6.20
N ASP A 756 -16.57 -11.66 -5.86
CA ASP A 756 -16.99 -12.72 -6.78
C ASP A 756 -18.39 -13.28 -6.42
N GLU A 757 -19.39 -12.39 -6.36
CA GLU A 757 -20.82 -12.71 -6.19
C GLU A 757 -21.39 -13.80 -7.13
N HIS A 758 -20.68 -14.14 -8.21
CA HIS A 758 -21.09 -15.27 -9.05
C HIS A 758 -20.84 -16.62 -8.37
N ASN A 759 -19.67 -16.78 -7.73
CA ASN A 759 -19.22 -18.05 -7.16
C ASN A 759 -19.35 -18.10 -5.63
N PHE A 760 -19.20 -16.96 -4.96
CA PHE A 760 -19.24 -16.81 -3.51
C PHE A 760 -20.13 -15.60 -3.18
N LYS A 761 -21.38 -15.84 -2.77
CA LYS A 761 -22.38 -14.78 -2.54
C LYS A 761 -22.32 -14.17 -1.15
N GLY A 762 -22.72 -12.91 -1.05
CA GLY A 762 -22.83 -12.13 0.17
C GLY A 762 -21.50 -11.49 0.54
N TYR A 763 -20.77 -12.16 1.43
CA TYR A 763 -19.70 -11.51 2.19
C TYR A 763 -18.31 -12.00 1.80
N ASP A 764 -17.36 -11.07 1.90
CA ASP A 764 -15.96 -11.25 1.56
C ASP A 764 -15.15 -11.81 2.75
N TRP A 765 -13.96 -12.34 2.47
CA TRP A 765 -13.13 -13.11 3.38
C TRP A 765 -11.73 -12.53 3.54
N LEU A 766 -11.07 -12.85 4.66
CA LEU A 766 -9.66 -12.49 4.87
C LEU A 766 -8.79 -13.10 3.77
N LYS A 767 -7.97 -12.26 3.14
CA LYS A 767 -7.11 -12.58 2.00
C LYS A 767 -5.85 -13.31 2.46
N LYS A 768 -5.18 -14.01 1.54
CA LYS A 768 -4.00 -14.83 1.88
C LYS A 768 -2.87 -14.01 2.50
N ASN A 769 -2.60 -12.80 2.01
CA ASN A 769 -1.61 -11.89 2.60
C ASN A 769 -1.97 -11.45 4.03
N GLN A 770 -3.24 -11.20 4.36
CA GLN A 770 -3.66 -10.94 5.74
C GLN A 770 -3.37 -12.15 6.66
N ILE A 771 -3.66 -13.36 6.18
CA ILE A 771 -3.40 -14.60 6.92
C ILE A 771 -1.89 -14.84 7.09
N ASP A 772 -1.11 -14.66 6.01
CA ASP A 772 0.35 -14.78 6.02
C ASP A 772 0.99 -13.74 6.96
N TRP A 773 0.50 -12.49 6.93
CA TRP A 773 0.91 -11.40 7.82
C TRP A 773 0.59 -11.69 9.28
N PHE A 774 -0.62 -12.16 9.57
CA PHE A 774 -1.02 -12.55 10.92
C PHE A 774 -0.09 -13.62 11.47
N LYS A 775 0.15 -14.69 10.70
CA LYS A 775 1.05 -15.78 11.11
C LYS A 775 2.48 -15.29 11.29
N ALA A 776 3.02 -14.52 10.36
CA ALA A 776 4.37 -13.95 10.47
C ALA A 776 4.51 -13.03 11.70
N THR A 777 3.46 -12.25 12.02
CA THR A 777 3.42 -11.38 13.20
C THR A 777 3.41 -12.18 14.49
N ALA A 778 2.49 -13.15 14.62
CA ALA A 778 2.42 -14.02 15.79
C ALA A 778 3.72 -14.82 16.00
N GLN A 779 4.28 -15.40 14.94
CA GLN A 779 5.56 -16.12 15.01
C GLN A 779 6.73 -15.20 15.41
N GLY A 780 6.75 -13.95 14.95
CA GLY A 780 7.76 -12.97 15.32
C GLY A 780 7.72 -12.58 16.80
N LEU A 781 6.52 -12.39 17.36
CA LEU A 781 6.33 -11.95 18.75
C LEU A 781 6.62 -13.03 19.80
N LYS A 782 6.47 -14.33 19.46
CA LYS A 782 6.66 -15.47 20.39
C LYS A 782 7.96 -15.43 21.20
N LYS A 783 9.05 -14.87 20.65
CA LYS A 783 10.32 -14.70 21.37
C LYS A 783 10.26 -13.66 22.50
N GLU A 784 9.51 -12.58 22.31
CA GLU A 784 9.40 -11.50 23.29
C GLU A 784 8.32 -11.82 24.34
N HIS A 785 7.25 -12.51 23.91
CA HIS A 785 6.23 -13.12 24.77
C HIS A 785 6.81 -14.15 25.73
N ALA A 786 7.78 -14.95 25.30
CA ALA A 786 8.50 -15.90 26.18
C ALA A 786 9.32 -15.24 27.31
N GLY A 787 9.45 -13.90 27.32
CA GLY A 787 9.97 -13.14 28.46
C GLY A 787 8.94 -12.86 29.56
N TYR A 788 7.64 -13.09 29.31
CA TYR A 788 6.60 -13.01 30.35
C TYR A 788 6.63 -14.26 31.24
N THR A 789 6.54 -14.06 32.56
CA THR A 789 6.73 -15.14 33.56
C THR A 789 5.46 -15.94 33.87
N HIS A 790 4.36 -15.68 33.16
CA HIS A 790 3.11 -16.45 33.24
C HIS A 790 2.68 -16.80 31.81
N ILE A 791 1.56 -17.48 31.63
CA ILE A 791 1.08 -17.86 30.31
C ILE A 791 0.59 -16.60 29.57
N HIS A 792 1.22 -16.28 28.44
CA HIS A 792 0.72 -15.31 27.47
C HIS A 792 -0.52 -15.89 26.76
N MET A 793 -1.47 -15.05 26.37
CA MET A 793 -2.64 -15.47 25.57
C MET A 793 -2.85 -14.55 24.37
N ASP A 794 -3.31 -15.13 23.26
CA ASP A 794 -3.62 -14.43 22.02
C ASP A 794 -5.13 -14.46 21.77
N LEU A 795 -5.71 -13.29 21.43
CA LEU A 795 -7.13 -13.11 21.09
C LEU A 795 -7.27 -12.48 19.71
N ALA A 796 -8.35 -12.78 18.99
CA ALA A 796 -8.68 -12.12 17.73
C ALA A 796 -10.07 -11.46 17.77
N PHE A 797 -10.18 -10.28 17.17
CA PHE A 797 -11.44 -9.62 16.87
C PHE A 797 -11.55 -9.34 15.38
N ILE A 798 -12.72 -9.67 14.83
CA ILE A 798 -13.14 -9.51 13.43
C ILE A 798 -14.56 -8.93 13.42
N HIS A 799 -15.07 -8.49 12.27
CA HIS A 799 -16.50 -8.12 12.17
C HIS A 799 -17.34 -9.27 11.60
N ILE A 800 -17.12 -9.64 10.34
CA ILE A 800 -17.87 -10.72 9.66
C ILE A 800 -17.44 -12.08 10.25
N PRO A 801 -18.38 -12.98 10.61
CA PRO A 801 -18.06 -14.28 11.20
C PRO A 801 -17.35 -15.22 10.22
N LEU A 802 -16.54 -16.14 10.75
CA LEU A 802 -15.87 -17.17 9.95
C LEU A 802 -16.87 -18.25 9.50
N PRO A 803 -16.65 -18.96 8.37
CA PRO A 803 -17.57 -19.98 7.88
C PRO A 803 -17.90 -21.09 8.90
N GLU A 804 -16.99 -21.39 9.82
CA GLU A 804 -17.16 -22.37 10.90
C GLU A 804 -18.25 -21.99 11.90
N TYR A 805 -18.63 -20.72 12.02
CA TYR A 805 -19.78 -20.32 12.84
C TYR A 805 -21.11 -20.94 12.34
N ARG A 806 -21.16 -21.45 11.09
CA ARG A 806 -22.31 -22.16 10.52
C ARG A 806 -22.44 -23.62 10.96
N ASP A 807 -21.45 -24.19 11.64
CA ASP A 807 -21.49 -25.60 12.06
C ASP A 807 -22.46 -25.78 13.25
N ASP A 808 -23.66 -26.26 12.94
CA ASP A 808 -24.74 -26.51 13.90
C ASP A 808 -24.49 -27.74 14.80
N SER A 809 -23.39 -28.47 14.60
CA SER A 809 -22.92 -29.53 15.51
C SER A 809 -22.02 -29.01 16.64
N LEU A 810 -21.46 -27.78 16.52
CA LEU A 810 -20.53 -27.25 17.53
C LEU A 810 -21.22 -27.02 18.89
N PRO A 811 -20.65 -27.51 20.00
CA PRO A 811 -21.10 -27.18 21.35
C PRO A 811 -21.12 -25.66 21.57
N ARG A 812 -22.25 -25.11 22.01
CA ARG A 812 -22.44 -23.66 22.19
C ARG A 812 -23.19 -23.31 23.47
N LYS A 813 -23.01 -22.07 23.91
CA LYS A 813 -23.80 -21.46 25.00
C LYS A 813 -24.15 -20.01 24.67
N GLY A 814 -25.43 -19.67 24.90
CA GLY A 814 -26.09 -18.51 24.30
C GLY A 814 -26.94 -18.92 23.10
N GLU A 815 -27.54 -17.94 22.46
CA GLU A 815 -28.66 -18.10 21.55
C GLU A 815 -28.27 -17.88 20.09
N TRP A 816 -28.64 -18.83 19.24
CA TRP A 816 -28.61 -18.71 17.77
C TRP A 816 -30.01 -18.29 17.31
N ARG A 817 -30.13 -17.10 16.72
CA ARG A 817 -31.41 -16.41 16.46
C ARG A 817 -31.66 -16.11 14.99
N GLU A 818 -30.60 -16.06 14.18
CA GLU A 818 -30.67 -15.79 12.75
C GLU A 818 -29.67 -16.63 11.93
N GLY A 819 -29.82 -16.65 10.60
CA GLY A 819 -28.96 -17.47 9.73
C GLY A 819 -27.59 -16.83 9.50
N VAL A 820 -26.54 -17.46 10.01
CA VAL A 820 -25.15 -16.95 10.00
C VAL A 820 -24.68 -16.49 8.61
N THR A 821 -24.37 -15.20 8.49
CA THR A 821 -24.00 -14.52 7.24
C THR A 821 -22.50 -14.55 6.90
N ALA A 822 -21.73 -15.51 7.44
CA ALA A 822 -20.32 -15.72 7.10
C ALA A 822 -20.01 -15.78 5.58
N PRO A 823 -18.74 -15.62 5.14
CA PRO A 823 -18.38 -15.62 3.72
C PRO A 823 -18.77 -16.92 2.99
N GLY A 824 -18.95 -16.83 1.66
CA GLY A 824 -19.21 -18.00 0.81
C GLY A 824 -17.98 -18.88 0.56
N PHE A 825 -16.78 -18.31 0.75
CA PHE A 825 -15.49 -18.99 0.61
C PHE A 825 -14.83 -19.14 1.99
N ASN A 826 -14.22 -20.30 2.25
CA ASN A 826 -13.38 -20.48 3.44
C ASN A 826 -11.90 -20.29 3.08
N SER A 827 -11.27 -19.26 3.65
CA SER A 827 -9.86 -18.94 3.47
C SER A 827 -8.91 -19.71 4.40
N GLY A 828 -9.43 -20.52 5.33
CA GLY A 828 -8.63 -21.27 6.31
C GLY A 828 -8.16 -20.42 7.50
N PHE A 829 -8.66 -19.20 7.67
CA PHE A 829 -8.20 -18.32 8.75
C PHE A 829 -8.48 -18.89 10.15
N ARG A 830 -9.58 -19.64 10.33
CA ARG A 830 -9.86 -20.37 11.57
C ARG A 830 -8.72 -21.30 11.97
N ASP A 831 -8.12 -22.01 11.00
CA ASP A 831 -7.04 -22.94 11.27
C ASP A 831 -5.72 -22.20 11.52
N ALA A 832 -5.47 -21.08 10.82
CA ALA A 832 -4.32 -20.22 11.11
C ALA A 832 -4.35 -19.65 12.54
N LEU A 833 -5.52 -19.22 13.03
CA LEU A 833 -5.71 -18.78 14.41
C LEU A 833 -5.34 -19.89 15.42
N VAL A 834 -5.81 -21.12 15.19
CA VAL A 834 -5.53 -22.28 16.04
C VAL A 834 -4.07 -22.74 15.96
N GLU A 835 -3.44 -22.68 14.78
CA GLU A 835 -2.03 -23.04 14.56
C GLU A 835 -1.08 -22.09 15.30
N GLU A 836 -1.41 -20.79 15.35
CA GLU A 836 -0.58 -19.81 16.06
C GLU A 836 -0.81 -19.78 17.57
N GLY A 837 -1.97 -20.24 18.05
CA GLY A 837 -2.28 -20.40 19.48
C GLY A 837 -3.40 -19.51 20.02
N VAL A 838 -4.18 -18.86 19.15
CA VAL A 838 -5.29 -17.98 19.54
C VAL A 838 -6.37 -18.77 20.27
N VAL A 839 -6.65 -18.37 21.52
CA VAL A 839 -7.59 -19.10 22.40
C VAL A 839 -9.05 -18.72 22.16
N MET A 840 -9.29 -17.54 21.56
CA MET A 840 -10.61 -17.00 21.27
C MET A 840 -10.60 -16.06 20.06
N VAL A 841 -11.60 -16.19 19.18
CA VAL A 841 -11.98 -15.17 18.19
C VAL A 841 -13.40 -14.67 18.46
N SER A 842 -13.66 -13.37 18.22
CA SER A 842 -14.99 -12.79 18.38
C SER A 842 -15.40 -11.88 17.22
N CYS A 843 -16.69 -11.87 16.90
CA CYS A 843 -17.30 -11.18 15.76
C CYS A 843 -18.56 -10.37 16.14
N GLY A 844 -19.04 -9.53 15.21
CA GLY A 844 -20.33 -8.82 15.27
C GLY A 844 -21.26 -9.35 14.19
N HIS A 845 -21.82 -8.44 13.38
CA HIS A 845 -22.42 -8.66 12.06
C HIS A 845 -23.77 -9.40 12.02
N ASP A 846 -23.90 -10.60 12.61
CA ASP A 846 -25.21 -11.23 12.83
C ASP A 846 -25.83 -10.64 14.11
N HIS A 847 -26.52 -9.51 14.02
CA HIS A 847 -26.87 -8.65 15.17
C HIS A 847 -27.61 -9.35 16.32
N ALA A 848 -28.43 -10.35 16.03
CA ALA A 848 -29.22 -11.09 17.00
C ALA A 848 -28.57 -12.42 17.43
N ASN A 849 -27.56 -12.91 16.70
CA ASN A 849 -26.73 -14.01 17.17
C ASN A 849 -25.80 -13.50 18.28
N GLU A 850 -25.72 -14.28 19.35
CA GLU A 850 -25.04 -13.84 20.59
C GLU A 850 -24.37 -14.99 21.35
N TYR A 851 -24.33 -16.18 20.75
CA TYR A 851 -23.71 -17.37 21.32
C TYR A 851 -22.17 -17.34 21.27
N CYS A 852 -21.55 -18.15 22.12
CA CYS A 852 -20.20 -18.67 21.91
C CYS A 852 -20.28 -20.14 21.50
N ALA A 853 -19.51 -20.57 20.51
CA ALA A 853 -19.34 -21.96 20.08
C ALA A 853 -17.87 -22.40 20.24
N LEU A 854 -17.65 -23.66 20.62
CA LEU A 854 -16.33 -24.23 20.82
C LEU A 854 -15.91 -25.09 19.62
N THR A 855 -14.82 -24.70 18.96
CA THR A 855 -14.21 -25.53 17.91
C THR A 855 -13.23 -26.55 18.49
N SER A 856 -13.05 -27.67 17.79
CA SER A 856 -12.05 -28.71 18.13
C SER A 856 -10.90 -28.75 17.12
N ASN A 857 -9.75 -29.30 17.52
CA ASN A 857 -8.68 -29.66 16.60
C ASN A 857 -8.89 -31.06 15.99
N GLU A 858 -7.98 -31.51 15.12
CA GLU A 858 -8.04 -32.84 14.47
C GLU A 858 -8.16 -34.00 15.47
N ALA A 859 -7.54 -33.86 16.65
CA ALA A 859 -7.61 -34.82 17.75
C ALA A 859 -8.95 -34.78 18.53
N LYS A 860 -9.94 -34.01 18.07
CA LYS A 860 -11.25 -33.78 18.71
C LYS A 860 -11.17 -33.24 20.14
N SER A 861 -10.11 -32.48 20.44
CA SER A 861 -9.96 -31.76 21.70
C SER A 861 -10.25 -30.26 21.52
N PRO A 862 -10.74 -29.55 22.56
CA PRO A 862 -10.99 -28.11 22.53
C PRO A 862 -9.81 -27.32 21.97
N ALA A 863 -10.06 -26.47 20.97
CA ALA A 863 -9.04 -25.68 20.29
C ALA A 863 -9.19 -24.18 20.56
N MET A 864 -10.27 -23.59 20.05
CA MET A 864 -10.54 -22.15 20.11
C MET A 864 -12.04 -21.89 20.24
N TRP A 865 -12.41 -20.91 21.06
CA TRP A 865 -13.78 -20.40 21.16
C TRP A 865 -14.08 -19.32 20.12
N MET A 866 -15.28 -19.36 19.58
CA MET A 866 -15.81 -18.42 18.57
C MET A 866 -17.06 -17.76 19.14
N CYS A 867 -17.06 -16.44 19.35
CA CYS A 867 -18.13 -15.72 20.06
C CYS A 867 -18.74 -14.57 19.24
N TYR A 868 -20.06 -14.45 19.22
CA TYR A 868 -20.74 -13.23 18.77
C TYR A 868 -20.86 -12.22 19.92
N ALA A 869 -20.67 -10.94 19.63
CA ALA A 869 -20.96 -9.85 20.56
C ALA A 869 -22.44 -9.78 20.95
N GLY A 870 -23.32 -9.98 19.96
CA GLY A 870 -24.67 -9.43 19.95
C GLY A 870 -24.63 -7.92 19.67
N GLY A 871 -25.42 -7.47 18.70
CA GLY A 871 -25.50 -6.07 18.27
C GLY A 871 -26.14 -5.18 19.33
N ALA A 872 -25.53 -4.01 19.54
CA ALA A 872 -25.91 -3.03 20.57
C ALA A 872 -26.71 -1.83 20.01
N GLY A 873 -26.64 -1.57 18.71
CA GLY A 873 -27.27 -0.45 18.03
C GLY A 873 -28.77 -0.58 17.82
N PHE A 874 -29.51 0.52 17.92
CA PHE A 874 -30.92 0.60 17.55
C PHE A 874 -31.15 1.04 16.09
N GLY A 875 -30.13 1.54 15.38
CA GLY A 875 -30.23 1.82 13.94
C GLY A 875 -30.14 0.57 13.06
N GLY A 876 -29.46 -0.47 13.56
CA GLY A 876 -29.33 -1.77 12.91
C GLY A 876 -30.55 -2.65 13.12
N TYR A 877 -30.72 -3.68 12.29
CA TYR A 877 -31.83 -4.64 12.44
C TYR A 877 -31.72 -5.45 13.75
N GLY A 878 -32.82 -6.07 14.18
CA GLY A 878 -32.88 -6.83 15.44
C GLY A 878 -34.14 -7.68 15.66
N GLY A 879 -35.03 -7.83 14.66
CA GLY A 879 -36.37 -8.44 14.82
C GLY A 879 -36.43 -9.94 15.18
N TYR A 880 -35.30 -10.60 15.44
CA TYR A 880 -35.21 -12.06 15.59
C TYR A 880 -35.52 -12.53 17.01
N GLY A 881 -36.72 -13.11 17.19
CA GLY A 881 -37.12 -13.81 18.42
C GLY A 881 -37.23 -12.92 19.66
N GLY A 882 -37.56 -11.63 19.49
CA GLY A 882 -37.68 -10.67 20.60
C GLY A 882 -36.33 -10.25 21.20
N TYR A 883 -35.30 -10.13 20.36
CA TYR A 883 -33.95 -9.77 20.79
C TYR A 883 -33.86 -8.35 21.36
N HIS A 884 -33.60 -8.24 22.67
CA HIS A 884 -33.12 -6.99 23.27
C HIS A 884 -31.63 -6.79 22.96
N ARG A 885 -31.24 -5.54 22.70
CA ARG A 885 -29.83 -5.15 22.46
C ARG A 885 -28.95 -5.54 23.64
N ARG A 886 -27.74 -6.02 23.37
CA ARG A 886 -26.77 -6.46 24.39
C ARG A 886 -25.34 -6.14 23.97
N VAL A 887 -24.42 -6.30 24.92
CA VAL A 887 -22.97 -6.11 24.74
C VAL A 887 -22.26 -7.28 25.44
N ARG A 888 -21.19 -7.82 24.82
CA ARG A 888 -20.37 -8.90 25.38
C ARG A 888 -19.13 -8.38 26.09
N LEU A 889 -18.85 -8.94 27.26
CA LEU A 889 -17.70 -8.61 28.10
C LEU A 889 -16.79 -9.83 28.25
N PHE A 890 -15.49 -9.57 28.46
CA PHE A 890 -14.47 -10.56 28.76
C PHE A 890 -13.64 -10.11 29.97
N ASP A 891 -13.69 -10.86 31.06
CA ASP A 891 -12.83 -10.72 32.24
C ASP A 891 -11.67 -11.71 32.11
N ILE A 892 -10.49 -11.19 31.86
CA ILE A 892 -9.26 -11.95 31.61
C ILE A 892 -8.45 -11.92 32.91
N ASP A 893 -8.21 -13.08 33.52
CA ASP A 893 -7.34 -13.24 34.69
C ASP A 893 -6.01 -13.84 34.24
N LEU A 894 -4.94 -13.05 34.29
CA LEU A 894 -3.61 -13.44 33.84
C LEU A 894 -2.77 -14.10 34.95
N ASN A 895 -3.30 -14.22 36.17
CA ASN A 895 -2.71 -15.09 37.20
C ASN A 895 -3.06 -16.56 36.92
N GLU A 896 -4.30 -16.81 36.47
CA GLU A 896 -4.84 -18.16 36.19
C GLU A 896 -4.86 -18.51 34.69
N ALA A 897 -4.52 -17.54 33.83
CA ALA A 897 -4.71 -17.60 32.37
C ALA A 897 -6.15 -18.05 32.01
N ARG A 898 -7.13 -17.39 32.63
CA ARG A 898 -8.56 -17.69 32.54
C ARG A 898 -9.28 -16.55 31.80
N ILE A 899 -10.26 -16.89 30.95
CA ILE A 899 -11.19 -15.92 30.35
C ILE A 899 -12.61 -16.29 30.71
N ARG A 900 -13.30 -15.37 31.38
CA ARG A 900 -14.73 -15.44 31.69
C ARG A 900 -15.49 -14.45 30.81
N THR A 901 -16.57 -14.87 30.18
CA THR A 901 -17.41 -14.00 29.33
C THR A 901 -18.87 -14.05 29.73
N TRP A 902 -19.58 -12.94 29.58
CA TRP A 902 -21.02 -12.79 29.76
C TRP A 902 -21.54 -11.65 28.87
N LYS A 903 -22.86 -11.53 28.77
CA LYS A 903 -23.54 -10.41 28.12
C LYS A 903 -24.27 -9.54 29.14
N ARG A 904 -24.43 -8.25 28.84
CA ARG A 904 -25.29 -7.31 29.58
C ARG A 904 -26.34 -6.74 28.61
N VAL A 905 -27.59 -6.63 29.06
CA VAL A 905 -28.74 -6.23 28.21
C VAL A 905 -29.16 -4.78 28.45
N GLU A 906 -29.77 -4.19 27.42
CA GLU A 906 -30.30 -2.83 27.46
C GLU A 906 -31.57 -2.71 28.30
N TYR A 907 -32.50 -3.67 28.17
CA TYR A 907 -33.80 -3.70 28.85
C TYR A 907 -34.04 -5.02 29.62
N GLY A 908 -34.97 -4.98 30.59
CA GLY A 908 -35.40 -6.14 31.35
C GLY A 908 -34.42 -6.49 32.47
N ASP A 909 -33.68 -7.58 32.31
CA ASP A 909 -32.73 -8.11 33.30
C ASP A 909 -31.40 -7.32 33.35
N ILE A 910 -31.48 -5.99 33.30
CA ILE A 910 -30.34 -5.09 33.08
C ILE A 910 -29.19 -5.29 34.07
N GLY A 911 -29.48 -5.64 35.33
CA GLY A 911 -28.49 -5.87 36.38
C GLY A 911 -27.87 -7.28 36.41
N LYS A 912 -28.33 -8.21 35.58
CA LYS A 912 -27.79 -9.58 35.53
C LYS A 912 -26.64 -9.70 34.52
N ARG A 913 -25.80 -10.71 34.73
CA ARG A 913 -24.86 -11.24 33.74
C ARG A 913 -25.51 -12.41 33.00
N ILE A 914 -25.72 -12.26 31.71
CA ILE A 914 -26.42 -13.26 30.89
C ILE A 914 -25.39 -14.24 30.32
N ASP A 915 -25.66 -15.54 30.48
CA ASP A 915 -24.83 -16.68 30.06
C ASP A 915 -23.36 -16.61 30.48
N GLU A 916 -23.10 -16.16 31.71
CA GLU A 916 -21.75 -16.16 32.26
C GLU A 916 -21.12 -17.56 32.20
N GLN A 917 -19.91 -17.63 31.65
CA GLN A 917 -19.19 -18.86 31.38
C GLN A 917 -17.67 -18.62 31.35
N ILE A 918 -16.90 -19.68 31.61
CA ILE A 918 -15.44 -19.67 31.45
C ILE A 918 -15.13 -20.36 30.13
N ILE A 919 -14.50 -19.64 29.20
CA ILE A 919 -14.14 -20.14 27.87
C ILE A 919 -12.66 -20.53 27.78
N VAL A 920 -11.79 -19.94 28.59
CA VAL A 920 -10.36 -20.28 28.64
C VAL A 920 -9.95 -20.51 30.10
N GLU A 921 -9.11 -21.50 30.33
CA GLU A 921 -8.62 -21.93 31.64
C GLU A 921 -7.18 -22.44 31.48
N GLY A 922 -6.21 -21.93 32.26
CA GLY A 922 -4.81 -22.32 32.12
C GLY A 922 -4.21 -22.06 30.73
N GLY A 923 -4.68 -21.02 30.04
CA GLY A 923 -4.24 -20.65 28.68
C GLY A 923 -4.72 -21.59 27.57
N ARG A 924 -5.79 -22.35 27.80
CA ARG A 924 -6.37 -23.27 26.80
C ARG A 924 -7.89 -23.15 26.75
N ALA A 925 -8.47 -23.38 25.57
CA ALA A 925 -9.92 -23.44 25.42
C ALA A 925 -10.51 -24.52 26.35
N ARG A 926 -11.43 -24.11 27.23
CA ARG A 926 -12.13 -24.99 28.15
C ARG A 926 -13.32 -25.65 27.42
N ALA A 927 -13.53 -26.95 27.67
CA ALA A 927 -14.76 -27.62 27.24
C ALA A 927 -16.00 -27.03 27.92
N LEU A 928 -17.17 -27.14 27.28
CA LEU A 928 -18.43 -26.94 27.99
C LEU A 928 -18.61 -28.04 29.04
N ASP A 929 -19.05 -27.65 30.23
CA ASP A 929 -19.49 -28.58 31.26
C ASP A 929 -20.77 -29.30 30.75
N ALA A 930 -20.85 -30.61 30.94
CA ALA A 930 -21.85 -31.50 30.32
C ALA A 930 -23.12 -31.70 31.16
#